data_AF-A0AAD1X8F8-F1
#
_entry.id   AF-A0AAD1X8F8-F1
#
_cell.length_a   1.000
_cell.length_b   1.000
_cell.length_c   1.000
_cell.angle_alpha   90.00
_cell.angle_beta   90.00
_cell.angle_gamma   90.00
#
_symmetry.space_group_name_H-M   'P 1'
#
loop_
_entity.id
_entity.type
_entity.pdbx_description
1 polymer ?
#
loop_
_entity_poly.entity_id
_entity_poly.type
_entity_poly.pdbx_seq_one_letter_code
_entity_poly.pdbx_strand_id
1 'polypeptide(L)'
;MDKEEDKSNPSTDLRNENTTKEAMNNNNANFMGNVYGDKWDNDSKENSLIDEANNSGNSWEHADGKSEIDKLSAFNEYPGGTLQEKFKDVEEVKNDFSNGQLDTADSPSNRKSKQEVLKKAINECIEKEYLKGLAEMIRTESNNIMLPKSEYLRIYQLDESLLHLCYAKSLRIDRPKMSVFRTILTYSDLESKTVKINDDTILNHDDIIDVMLESNQVDNEVLNYIRKIRKKWDLENIVSLCIMKQRYTLTHSVLKECKLPFKAIYAKIGIEFDAIDIVYLLRCMYPESSIKMEKSYLPSLLLSFQRSNTFWLAKLSMLKSLVDHTNYIKAESFLLYTLRSLEKDDVTQNPMYYAPNVLLFTCNLIEVCRILVSKYNFLGAYTEKIESILIKSTASFIEDIEDEFQLRELVFEKDYENRDSLDLLSKHNIVDIMNNKNMEKIALELWTSQYDVKGSLFTTSSALKIVAYDSFNKPRDILKDFFCFNWEYRTMDNFDHHLYQFEVWKTSMMAKFITEGLFLAILTIIFQYYLMEATQAATAVQSTFSSYSGESDPTTMQTKFETFESQSVVYYNNMQITIYLGYIALTFPIRILLTMAFAKKSKRYFEFFSVANILDICIFSVFIIRLYLEFKYYTDGLNNARDSDERGRMYYDNVFRDTGFSDYLDYLYSLASACLWLRIILLFRLTRFLGPLVKMIQNMMQDIGIFMVLFITQLIVFACIGNLLFSDVTNYEDFYEACKTLFDATMGSYEFSAFDSSSKYNKIGHGYIVIYVILNNILLLNLLIAILSSTYALLEEKKLVLYINEILKLRSSSEYDKRCSALVSTFPPWNLFALFFTPAIMFQKNPKFLNLVLFHVEYLPILVLLFVVYLIGNAIFIPLAYLKGIYVNLQQSWSNKVEGALAYRWLRLFVWIFFGIFILFLNLIADCIVFFMHLYQNKMNYRKEQQKTKAISVDTYNKIKEAFYVEHKNGRKKVCYDKVILPMREEMKVIENIQVSIFGNSPLIETEVSQDEAMGQLKEFVLVKRVLHACCIPGDDDIFIYPEIMKSILHEMKMSKTLFDLVKVWEENQSVNKSIKVHDHVEKVGQNDAKNRPYLSKFYHINLISLFEAVEASKDKNALTDMASIFRGVKEIVDNAKKDIIRNLKPDNSDSLKRIDSIMRETRTVSKPMNFGRRT
;
A
#
# COMPACT_ATOMS: atom_id res chain seq x y z
N MET A 1 4.20 -53.76 31.25
CA MET A 1 3.67 -54.94 30.54
C MET A 1 4.08 -54.77 29.08
N ASP A 2 5.05 -55.61 28.70
CA ASP A 2 5.54 -56.09 27.38
C ASP A 2 5.82 -55.07 26.26
N LYS A 3 7.08 -54.81 25.84
CA LYS A 3 8.03 -55.62 25.01
C LYS A 3 7.52 -55.78 23.56
N GLU A 4 8.23 -55.54 22.44
CA GLU A 4 9.64 -55.63 21.95
C GLU A 4 9.76 -54.68 20.71
N GLU A 5 10.81 -53.89 20.46
CA GLU A 5 12.15 -54.17 19.88
C GLU A 5 12.23 -54.96 18.56
N ASP A 6 12.63 -54.29 17.45
CA ASP A 6 13.81 -54.60 16.60
C ASP A 6 13.78 -53.76 15.30
N LYS A 7 14.72 -52.83 15.05
CA LYS A 7 16.10 -52.92 14.53
C LYS A 7 16.25 -53.01 12.99
N SER A 8 17.09 -52.07 12.51
CA SER A 8 18.07 -52.16 11.40
C SER A 8 17.68 -51.74 9.96
N ASN A 9 18.18 -50.54 9.62
CA ASN A 9 18.71 -50.05 8.33
C ASN A 9 19.82 -50.97 7.74
N PRO A 10 20.48 -50.67 6.58
CA PRO A 10 20.13 -49.90 5.37
C PRO A 10 20.63 -50.53 4.02
N SER A 11 20.23 -50.00 2.86
CA SER A 11 21.06 -49.90 1.62
C SER A 11 20.29 -49.15 0.52
N THR A 12 20.68 -47.92 0.13
CA THR A 12 21.42 -47.60 -1.13
C THR A 12 20.96 -48.41 -2.35
N ASP A 13 20.30 -47.78 -3.33
CA ASP A 13 20.95 -47.10 -4.46
C ASP A 13 19.95 -46.58 -5.51
N LEU A 14 20.29 -45.40 -6.07
CA LEU A 14 20.04 -44.93 -7.46
C LEU A 14 18.58 -44.77 -7.95
N ARG A 15 18.25 -43.93 -8.93
CA ARG A 15 18.68 -42.63 -9.46
C ARG A 15 17.64 -42.33 -10.55
N ASN A 16 17.18 -41.08 -10.65
CA ASN A 16 16.45 -40.48 -11.78
C ASN A 16 15.08 -41.04 -12.16
N GLU A 17 14.06 -40.18 -12.16
CA GLU A 17 13.39 -39.78 -13.42
C GLU A 17 12.44 -38.59 -13.17
N ASN A 18 12.77 -37.47 -13.84
CA ASN A 18 11.80 -36.45 -14.19
C ASN A 18 11.13 -36.87 -15.50
N THR A 19 9.89 -36.40 -15.66
CA THR A 19 9.12 -36.23 -16.91
C THR A 19 8.15 -37.33 -17.33
N THR A 20 6.98 -36.84 -17.75
CA THR A 20 5.88 -37.45 -18.51
C THR A 20 4.86 -38.29 -17.74
N LYS A 21 3.61 -37.79 -17.70
CA LYS A 21 2.40 -38.53 -18.15
C LYS A 21 1.15 -37.65 -18.07
N GLU A 22 0.86 -36.99 -19.19
CA GLU A 22 -0.50 -36.96 -19.73
C GLU A 22 -0.80 -38.33 -20.37
N ALA A 23 -2.09 -38.69 -20.34
CA ALA A 23 -2.76 -39.73 -21.12
C ALA A 23 -2.45 -41.22 -20.83
N MET A 24 -3.48 -41.89 -20.29
CA MET A 24 -4.00 -43.25 -20.57
C MET A 24 -4.42 -43.91 -19.25
N ASN A 25 -5.71 -43.91 -18.89
CA ASN A 25 -6.80 -44.77 -19.37
C ASN A 25 -6.55 -46.28 -19.15
N ASN A 26 -7.44 -46.88 -18.33
CA ASN A 26 -7.88 -48.28 -18.30
C ASN A 26 -6.86 -49.40 -17.98
N ASN A 27 -6.95 -50.00 -16.78
CA ASN A 27 -7.76 -51.20 -16.53
C ASN A 27 -7.44 -51.90 -15.20
N ASN A 28 -8.50 -52.49 -14.64
CA ASN A 28 -8.61 -53.55 -13.64
C ASN A 28 -8.42 -53.19 -12.15
N ALA A 29 -9.15 -53.76 -11.20
CA ALA A 29 -10.52 -54.28 -11.07
C ALA A 29 -10.58 -54.93 -9.67
N ASN A 30 -11.71 -54.71 -8.99
CA ASN A 30 -12.34 -55.56 -7.97
C ASN A 30 -11.63 -55.79 -6.61
N PHE A 31 -12.28 -55.35 -5.53
CA PHE A 31 -13.00 -56.26 -4.62
C PHE A 31 -13.94 -55.51 -3.64
N MET A 32 -15.22 -55.95 -3.60
CA MET A 32 -16.32 -55.71 -2.62
C MET A 32 -16.77 -54.26 -2.33
N GLY A 33 -18.06 -53.90 -2.30
CA GLY A 33 -19.31 -54.64 -2.42
C GLY A 33 -20.49 -53.75 -1.97
N ASN A 34 -21.44 -53.53 -2.89
CA ASN A 34 -22.87 -53.19 -2.78
C ASN A 34 -23.46 -52.65 -1.45
N VAL A 35 -24.35 -51.65 -1.55
CA VAL A 35 -25.80 -51.79 -1.33
C VAL A 35 -26.57 -50.49 -1.73
N TYR A 36 -27.57 -50.68 -2.60
CA TYR A 36 -28.71 -49.85 -3.07
C TYR A 36 -28.51 -48.47 -3.75
N GLY A 37 -28.89 -48.45 -5.03
CA GLY A 37 -29.33 -47.28 -5.79
C GLY A 37 -30.77 -47.45 -6.31
N ASP A 38 -31.26 -46.38 -6.94
CA ASP A 38 -32.28 -46.25 -8.00
C ASP A 38 -32.42 -44.73 -8.22
N LYS A 39 -31.95 -44.04 -9.27
CA LYS A 39 -32.17 -44.07 -10.74
C LYS A 39 -33.63 -43.79 -11.17
N TRP A 40 -33.89 -42.57 -11.69
CA TRP A 40 -34.34 -42.33 -13.08
C TRP A 40 -34.66 -40.86 -13.40
N ASP A 41 -33.98 -40.38 -14.46
CA ASP A 41 -34.39 -39.63 -15.65
C ASP A 41 -35.66 -38.74 -15.71
N ASN A 42 -35.38 -37.55 -16.27
CA ASN A 42 -36.05 -36.81 -17.35
C ASN A 42 -37.50 -36.29 -17.26
N ASP A 43 -37.55 -35.04 -17.73
CA ASP A 43 -38.55 -34.41 -18.59
C ASP A 43 -39.79 -33.71 -18.00
N SER A 44 -39.87 -32.44 -18.42
CA SER A 44 -41.04 -31.73 -18.94
C SER A 44 -42.02 -31.04 -17.97
N LYS A 45 -42.14 -29.72 -18.22
CA LYS A 45 -43.37 -28.92 -18.33
C LYS A 45 -44.62 -29.49 -17.65
N GLU A 46 -45.23 -28.72 -16.74
CA GLU A 46 -46.45 -27.95 -17.01
C GLU A 46 -46.94 -27.19 -15.78
N ASN A 47 -47.68 -26.13 -16.08
CA ASN A 47 -48.40 -25.27 -15.17
C ASN A 47 -49.54 -25.99 -14.43
N SER A 48 -50.00 -25.30 -13.38
CA SER A 48 -51.42 -25.07 -13.03
C SER A 48 -51.95 -25.74 -11.76
N LEU A 49 -52.34 -24.84 -10.84
CA LEU A 49 -53.62 -24.75 -10.14
C LEU A 49 -54.06 -25.92 -9.23
N ILE A 50 -54.32 -25.56 -7.97
CA ILE A 50 -55.54 -25.75 -7.15
C ILE A 50 -55.10 -25.41 -5.71
N ASP A 51 -55.42 -24.23 -5.17
CA ASP A 51 -56.69 -23.76 -4.59
C ASP A 51 -57.24 -24.59 -3.41
N GLU A 52 -57.54 -23.83 -2.35
CA GLU A 52 -58.53 -24.08 -1.30
C GLU A 52 -58.21 -25.14 -0.23
N ALA A 53 -58.45 -24.94 1.08
CA ALA A 53 -59.08 -23.84 1.81
C ALA A 53 -59.09 -24.19 3.33
N ASN A 54 -59.06 -23.15 4.17
CA ASN A 54 -59.90 -22.97 5.39
C ASN A 54 -59.69 -23.96 6.59
N ASN A 55 -59.75 -23.59 7.87
CA ASN A 55 -60.29 -22.41 8.53
C ASN A 55 -60.00 -22.45 10.05
N SER A 56 -60.22 -21.29 10.69
CA SER A 56 -60.56 -21.04 12.11
C SER A 56 -59.42 -20.99 13.15
N GLY A 57 -59.33 -19.98 14.02
CA GLY A 57 -60.16 -18.78 14.21
C GLY A 57 -59.70 -17.92 15.40
N ASN A 58 -60.11 -16.63 15.36
CA ASN A 58 -60.49 -15.67 16.42
C ASN A 58 -59.66 -15.60 17.73
N SER A 59 -59.39 -14.47 18.39
CA SER A 59 -59.77 -13.04 18.35
C SER A 59 -58.65 -12.30 19.16
N TRP A 60 -58.42 -10.99 19.05
CA TRP A 60 -59.05 -9.90 19.81
C TRP A 60 -58.74 -8.54 19.13
N GLU A 61 -59.78 -7.71 19.08
CA GLU A 61 -59.95 -6.30 18.64
C GLU A 61 -59.07 -5.30 19.41
N HIS A 62 -58.95 -3.99 19.12
CA HIS A 62 -59.16 -3.04 18.01
C HIS A 62 -58.53 -1.73 18.52
N ALA A 63 -57.81 -0.98 17.67
CA ALA A 63 -57.73 0.47 17.79
C ALA A 63 -57.42 1.07 16.41
N ASP A 64 -58.24 2.04 16.03
CA ASP A 64 -58.38 2.64 14.71
C ASP A 64 -57.12 3.28 14.10
N GLY A 65 -57.06 3.27 12.77
CA GLY A 65 -56.09 4.06 11.99
C GLY A 65 -56.15 3.76 10.49
N LYS A 66 -57.27 4.11 9.83
CA LYS A 66 -57.46 4.01 8.39
C LYS A 66 -56.42 4.82 7.60
N SER A 67 -56.06 4.24 6.45
CA SER A 67 -55.30 4.74 5.32
C SER A 67 -55.52 6.22 4.95
N GLU A 68 -54.43 6.98 4.87
CA GLU A 68 -54.32 8.21 4.06
C GLU A 68 -53.64 7.88 2.71
N ILE A 69 -54.40 7.29 1.81
CA ILE A 69 -54.21 7.47 0.37
C ILE A 69 -55.43 8.33 -0.03
N ASP A 70 -55.17 9.53 -0.57
CA ASP A 70 -56.11 10.59 -1.01
C ASP A 70 -56.07 11.95 -0.27
N LYS A 71 -54.96 12.34 0.37
CA LYS A 71 -54.78 13.71 0.88
C LYS A 71 -53.44 14.39 0.53
N LEU A 72 -53.13 14.50 -0.76
CA LEU A 72 -52.14 15.47 -1.26
C LEU A 72 -52.66 16.24 -2.49
N SER A 73 -53.95 16.58 -2.50
CA SER A 73 -54.58 17.46 -3.50
C SER A 73 -55.39 18.61 -2.88
N ALA A 74 -55.02 19.08 -1.68
CA ALA A 74 -55.64 20.25 -1.08
C ALA A 74 -54.70 20.94 -0.08
N PHE A 75 -53.85 21.86 -0.57
CA PHE A 75 -53.34 23.00 0.21
C PHE A 75 -52.79 24.07 -0.76
N ASN A 76 -53.69 24.91 -1.25
CA ASN A 76 -53.39 26.28 -1.69
C ASN A 76 -54.69 27.07 -1.68
N GLU A 77 -55.09 27.54 -0.50
CA GLU A 77 -55.96 28.71 -0.36
C GLU A 77 -55.23 29.76 0.49
N TYR A 78 -54.95 30.90 -0.11
CA TYR A 78 -55.07 32.25 0.45
C TYR A 78 -54.95 33.27 -0.71
N PRO A 79 -55.47 34.51 -0.57
CA PRO A 79 -56.72 34.86 -1.23
C PRO A 79 -56.56 36.04 -2.20
N GLY A 80 -57.56 36.17 -3.09
CA GLY A 80 -58.21 37.45 -3.38
C GLY A 80 -57.39 38.55 -4.04
N GLY A 81 -57.39 38.56 -5.38
CA GLY A 81 -57.09 39.72 -6.21
C GLY A 81 -57.36 39.39 -7.68
N THR A 82 -58.39 40.01 -8.26
CA THR A 82 -58.95 39.72 -9.59
C THR A 82 -57.92 39.80 -10.71
N LEU A 83 -57.60 38.64 -11.29
CA LEU A 83 -56.67 38.45 -12.40
C LEU A 83 -57.31 38.65 -13.79
N GLN A 84 -58.55 39.13 -13.89
CA GLN A 84 -59.27 39.29 -15.16
C GLN A 84 -58.95 40.58 -15.93
N GLU A 85 -58.25 41.56 -15.36
CA GLU A 85 -57.82 42.77 -16.09
C GLU A 85 -56.41 42.66 -16.69
N LYS A 86 -55.59 41.67 -16.31
CA LYS A 86 -54.24 41.46 -16.87
C LYS A 86 -54.18 40.43 -18.02
N PHE A 87 -55.29 39.79 -18.36
CA PHE A 87 -55.36 38.84 -19.48
C PHE A 87 -55.66 39.48 -20.84
N LYS A 88 -56.10 40.75 -20.87
CA LYS A 88 -56.41 41.47 -22.11
C LYS A 88 -55.15 41.81 -22.93
N ASP A 89 -54.06 42.14 -22.25
CA ASP A 89 -52.79 42.50 -22.90
C ASP A 89 -52.05 41.28 -23.49
N VAL A 90 -52.31 40.08 -22.98
CA VAL A 90 -51.69 38.82 -23.46
C VAL A 90 -52.44 38.26 -24.68
N GLU A 91 -53.75 38.47 -24.77
CA GLU A 91 -54.53 38.16 -25.98
C GLU A 91 -54.24 39.12 -27.14
N GLU A 92 -53.92 40.39 -26.87
CA GLU A 92 -53.50 41.35 -27.92
C GLU A 92 -52.17 40.94 -28.58
N VAL A 93 -51.17 40.54 -27.80
CA VAL A 93 -49.87 40.06 -28.33
C VAL A 93 -50.01 38.75 -29.12
N LYS A 94 -50.96 37.89 -28.70
CA LYS A 94 -51.26 36.62 -29.40
C LYS A 94 -52.01 36.87 -30.72
N ASN A 95 -52.89 37.86 -30.77
CA ASN A 95 -53.66 38.23 -31.97
C ASN A 95 -52.81 38.96 -33.02
N ASP A 96 -51.80 39.73 -32.60
CA ASP A 96 -50.81 40.33 -33.52
C ASP A 96 -49.91 39.27 -34.16
N PHE A 97 -49.65 38.16 -33.47
CA PHE A 97 -48.88 37.03 -34.02
C PHE A 97 -49.68 36.15 -35.00
N SER A 98 -51.01 36.05 -34.84
CA SER A 98 -51.86 35.20 -35.68
C SER A 98 -52.39 35.87 -36.96
N ASN A 99 -52.37 37.20 -37.06
CA ASN A 99 -52.94 37.94 -38.21
C ASN A 99 -51.94 38.29 -39.33
N GLY A 100 -50.67 37.87 -39.23
CA GLY A 100 -49.70 37.98 -40.31
C GLY A 100 -49.76 36.80 -41.27
N GLN A 101 -50.53 36.91 -42.37
CA GLN A 101 -50.44 35.98 -43.50
C GLN A 101 -49.03 36.00 -44.10
N LEU A 102 -48.24 34.97 -43.81
CA LEU A 102 -46.96 34.68 -44.45
C LEU A 102 -46.81 33.16 -44.57
N ASP A 103 -47.68 32.56 -45.38
CA ASP A 103 -47.49 31.21 -45.89
C ASP A 103 -46.69 31.24 -47.19
N THR A 104 -45.69 30.36 -47.25
CA THR A 104 -44.91 29.92 -48.41
C THR A 104 -43.85 30.89 -49.00
N ALA A 105 -42.71 31.04 -48.32
CA ALA A 105 -41.37 31.08 -48.94
C ALA A 105 -40.25 31.07 -47.88
N ASP A 106 -39.40 30.04 -47.87
CA ASP A 106 -38.17 29.96 -47.08
C ASP A 106 -37.12 30.95 -47.63
N SER A 107 -37.24 32.24 -47.28
CA SER A 107 -36.22 33.25 -47.55
C SER A 107 -35.48 33.64 -46.26
N PRO A 108 -34.14 33.82 -46.30
CA PRO A 108 -33.35 34.17 -45.11
C PRO A 108 -33.71 35.52 -44.47
N SER A 109 -34.38 36.43 -45.19
CA SER A 109 -34.78 37.74 -44.65
C SER A 109 -35.97 37.64 -43.68
N ASN A 110 -36.90 36.71 -43.90
CA ASN A 110 -38.05 36.50 -43.02
C ASN A 110 -37.71 35.78 -41.70
N ARG A 111 -36.62 34.99 -41.66
CA ARG A 111 -36.14 34.39 -40.40
C ARG A 111 -35.56 35.44 -39.45
N LYS A 112 -34.88 36.46 -39.98
CA LYS A 112 -34.33 37.56 -39.17
C LYS A 112 -35.43 38.43 -38.56
N SER A 113 -36.48 38.78 -39.30
CA SER A 113 -37.57 39.60 -38.75
C SER A 113 -38.36 38.86 -37.67
N LYS A 114 -38.66 37.55 -37.85
CA LYS A 114 -39.27 36.72 -36.80
C LYS A 114 -38.41 36.63 -35.54
N GLN A 115 -37.09 36.48 -35.68
CA GLN A 115 -36.18 36.45 -34.54
C GLN A 115 -36.11 37.80 -33.80
N GLU A 116 -36.17 38.93 -34.50
CA GLU A 116 -36.17 40.25 -33.86
C GLU A 116 -37.48 40.54 -33.10
N VAL A 117 -38.63 40.16 -33.67
CA VAL A 117 -39.94 40.32 -33.00
C VAL A 117 -40.01 39.46 -31.75
N LEU A 118 -39.56 38.20 -31.83
CA LEU A 118 -39.50 37.29 -30.69
C LEU A 118 -38.53 37.78 -29.60
N LYS A 119 -37.36 38.30 -30.01
CA LYS A 119 -36.38 38.88 -29.07
C LYS A 119 -36.94 40.11 -28.35
N LYS A 120 -37.71 40.95 -29.04
CA LYS A 120 -38.40 42.09 -28.43
C LYS A 120 -39.47 41.64 -27.43
N ALA A 121 -40.26 40.61 -27.76
CA ALA A 121 -41.27 40.06 -26.88
C ALA A 121 -40.66 39.42 -25.62
N ILE A 122 -39.57 38.66 -25.75
CA ILE A 122 -38.85 38.08 -24.61
C ILE A 122 -38.30 39.19 -23.70
N ASN A 123 -37.68 40.22 -24.27
CA ASN A 123 -37.13 41.33 -23.50
C ASN A 123 -38.23 42.11 -22.77
N GLU A 124 -39.39 42.29 -23.40
CA GLU A 124 -40.54 42.96 -22.77
C GLU A 124 -41.15 42.11 -21.63
N CYS A 125 -41.18 40.78 -21.78
CA CYS A 125 -41.56 39.88 -20.69
C CYS A 125 -40.58 39.90 -19.52
N ILE A 126 -39.28 40.02 -19.80
CA ILE A 126 -38.21 40.11 -18.78
C ILE A 126 -38.27 41.47 -18.06
N GLU A 127 -38.45 42.57 -18.79
CA GLU A 127 -38.56 43.92 -18.20
C GLU A 127 -39.84 44.11 -17.37
N LYS A 128 -40.93 43.41 -17.70
CA LYS A 128 -42.21 43.46 -16.96
C LYS A 128 -42.38 42.35 -15.92
N GLU A 129 -41.36 41.50 -15.71
CA GLU A 129 -41.35 40.37 -14.77
C GLU A 129 -42.51 39.35 -14.98
N TYR A 130 -42.94 39.14 -16.22
CA TYR A 130 -44.03 38.21 -16.54
C TYR A 130 -43.55 36.75 -16.65
N LEU A 131 -43.18 36.17 -15.50
CA LEU A 131 -42.56 34.83 -15.38
C LEU A 131 -43.38 33.71 -16.03
N LYS A 132 -44.71 33.74 -15.89
CA LYS A 132 -45.59 32.70 -16.46
C LYS A 132 -45.68 32.80 -18.00
N GLY A 133 -45.70 34.01 -18.56
CA GLY A 133 -45.70 34.25 -20.01
C GLY A 133 -44.37 33.85 -20.64
N LEU A 134 -43.25 34.18 -19.97
CA LEU A 134 -41.91 33.78 -20.37
C LEU A 134 -41.75 32.25 -20.40
N ALA A 135 -42.27 31.55 -19.38
CA ALA A 135 -42.23 30.09 -19.30
C ALA A 135 -43.05 29.43 -20.42
N GLU A 136 -44.22 29.97 -20.74
CA GLU A 136 -45.08 29.46 -21.82
C GLU A 136 -44.40 29.66 -23.19
N MET A 137 -43.78 30.83 -23.44
CA MET A 137 -43.04 31.13 -24.67
C MET A 137 -41.82 30.22 -24.86
N ILE A 138 -41.06 29.96 -23.79
CA ILE A 138 -39.90 29.04 -23.83
C ILE A 138 -40.36 27.58 -24.07
N ARG A 139 -41.57 27.21 -23.63
CA ARG A 139 -42.12 25.86 -23.85
C ARG A 139 -42.56 25.63 -25.30
N THR A 140 -43.21 26.63 -25.90
CA THR A 140 -43.88 26.50 -27.21
C THR A 140 -42.93 26.59 -28.40
N GLU A 141 -41.86 27.40 -28.32
CA GLU A 141 -40.90 27.50 -29.42
C GLU A 141 -39.76 26.49 -29.29
N SER A 142 -39.57 25.65 -30.32
CA SER A 142 -38.52 24.63 -30.34
C SER A 142 -37.41 24.98 -31.37
N ASN A 143 -36.19 25.00 -30.84
CA ASN A 143 -34.91 24.70 -31.49
C ASN A 143 -34.04 25.78 -32.15
N ASN A 144 -34.35 27.09 -32.16
CA ASN A 144 -33.42 28.07 -32.80
C ASN A 144 -33.42 29.50 -32.23
N ILE A 145 -33.69 29.68 -30.93
CA ILE A 145 -33.60 31.01 -30.30
C ILE A 145 -32.19 31.20 -29.71
N MET A 146 -31.50 32.25 -30.14
CA MET A 146 -30.24 32.71 -29.55
C MET A 146 -30.52 33.86 -28.58
N LEU A 147 -30.33 33.62 -27.28
CA LEU A 147 -30.45 34.64 -26.25
C LEU A 147 -29.07 35.24 -25.92
N PRO A 148 -28.93 36.58 -25.83
CA PRO A 148 -27.74 37.22 -25.31
C PRO A 148 -27.44 36.78 -23.88
N LYS A 149 -26.16 36.63 -23.53
CA LYS A 149 -25.71 36.15 -22.21
C LYS A 149 -26.18 37.05 -21.04
N SER A 150 -26.40 38.34 -21.29
CA SER A 150 -26.96 39.30 -20.31
C SER A 150 -28.40 39.00 -19.91
N GLU A 151 -29.21 38.48 -20.83
CA GLU A 151 -30.60 38.07 -20.59
C GLU A 151 -30.64 36.79 -19.73
N TYR A 152 -29.68 35.88 -19.93
CA TYR A 152 -29.53 34.66 -19.12
C TYR A 152 -29.29 34.95 -17.63
N LEU A 153 -28.45 35.95 -17.34
CA LEU A 153 -28.15 36.34 -15.96
C LEU A 153 -29.37 37.00 -15.30
N ARG A 154 -30.16 37.77 -16.07
CA ARG A 154 -31.43 38.34 -15.61
C ARG A 154 -32.48 37.27 -15.35
N ILE A 155 -32.62 36.26 -16.21
CA ILE A 155 -33.52 35.13 -15.99
C ILE A 155 -33.13 34.36 -14.72
N TYR A 156 -31.83 34.14 -14.48
CA TYR A 156 -31.34 33.54 -13.24
C TYR A 156 -31.66 34.37 -11.99
N GLN A 157 -31.56 35.69 -12.08
CA GLN A 157 -31.90 36.60 -10.98
C GLN A 157 -33.41 36.65 -10.71
N LEU A 158 -34.23 36.40 -11.72
CA LEU A 158 -35.69 36.43 -11.65
C LEU A 158 -36.30 35.12 -11.11
N ASP A 159 -35.92 33.96 -11.66
CA ASP A 159 -36.43 32.65 -11.21
C ASP A 159 -35.53 31.49 -11.69
N GLU A 160 -35.04 30.69 -10.75
CA GLU A 160 -34.17 29.53 -10.99
C GLU A 160 -34.86 28.43 -11.83
N SER A 161 -36.19 28.28 -11.71
CA SER A 161 -36.96 27.26 -12.42
C SER A 161 -37.08 27.53 -13.92
N LEU A 162 -37.12 28.81 -14.31
CA LEU A 162 -37.12 29.27 -15.70
C LEU A 162 -35.77 29.05 -16.38
N LEU A 163 -34.68 29.22 -15.62
CA LEU A 163 -33.34 28.91 -16.12
C LEU A 163 -33.19 27.41 -16.42
N HIS A 164 -33.69 26.54 -15.54
CA HIS A 164 -33.72 25.10 -15.79
C HIS A 164 -34.54 24.72 -17.03
N LEU A 165 -35.66 25.41 -17.27
CA LEU A 165 -36.48 25.23 -18.47
C LEU A 165 -35.74 25.65 -19.75
N CYS A 166 -34.96 26.74 -19.70
CA CYS A 166 -34.10 27.18 -20.81
C CYS A 166 -33.00 26.16 -21.14
N TYR A 167 -32.39 25.56 -20.11
CA TYR A 167 -31.37 24.50 -20.30
C TYR A 167 -31.98 23.20 -20.85
N ALA A 168 -33.16 22.80 -20.37
CA ALA A 168 -33.85 21.59 -20.85
C ALA A 168 -34.19 21.65 -22.35
N LYS A 169 -34.29 22.84 -22.94
CA LYS A 169 -34.63 23.08 -24.35
C LYS A 169 -33.45 23.42 -25.27
N SER A 170 -32.20 23.28 -24.80
CA SER A 170 -30.98 23.40 -25.63
C SER A 170 -30.80 24.75 -26.38
N LEU A 171 -31.16 25.87 -25.75
CA LEU A 171 -30.98 27.21 -26.34
C LEU A 171 -29.48 27.52 -26.56
N ARG A 172 -29.11 27.93 -27.79
CA ARG A 172 -27.71 28.19 -28.18
C ARG A 172 -27.27 29.59 -27.76
N ILE A 173 -26.09 29.68 -27.13
CA ILE A 173 -25.44 30.95 -26.78
C ILE A 173 -24.65 31.45 -28.00
N ASP A 174 -24.91 32.68 -28.44
CA ASP A 174 -24.15 33.31 -29.53
C ASP A 174 -22.69 33.58 -29.08
N ARG A 175 -21.71 33.18 -29.90
CA ARG A 175 -20.27 33.32 -29.59
C ARG A 175 -19.59 34.17 -30.66
N PRO A 176 -18.84 35.23 -30.31
CA PRO A 176 -18.05 35.97 -31.28
C PRO A 176 -16.88 35.12 -31.84
N LYS A 177 -16.49 35.36 -33.10
CA LYS A 177 -15.39 34.65 -33.78
C LYS A 177 -14.03 35.01 -33.16
N MET A 178 -13.40 34.03 -32.52
CA MET A 178 -12.11 34.08 -31.80
C MET A 178 -10.90 34.58 -32.61
N SER A 179 -10.92 34.52 -33.94
CA SER A 179 -9.76 34.85 -34.79
C SER A 179 -9.44 36.35 -34.87
N VAL A 180 -10.37 37.23 -34.49
CA VAL A 180 -10.18 38.69 -34.52
C VAL A 180 -9.54 39.22 -33.22
N PHE A 181 -9.70 38.49 -32.10
CA PHE A 181 -9.32 38.97 -30.76
C PHE A 181 -7.85 38.72 -30.40
N ARG A 182 -7.18 37.71 -30.98
CA ARG A 182 -5.76 37.43 -30.70
C ARG A 182 -4.80 38.50 -31.21
N THR A 183 -5.22 39.33 -32.17
CA THR A 183 -4.34 40.29 -32.85
C THR A 183 -4.35 41.68 -32.18
N ILE A 184 -5.28 41.95 -31.25
CA ILE A 184 -5.58 43.33 -30.78
C ILE A 184 -5.17 43.59 -29.32
N LEU A 185 -4.92 42.56 -28.50
CA LEU A 185 -4.58 42.75 -27.08
C LEU A 185 -3.07 42.90 -26.86
N THR A 186 -2.52 44.06 -27.24
CA THR A 186 -1.25 44.57 -26.70
C THR A 186 -1.51 45.38 -25.42
N TYR A 187 -0.65 45.24 -24.41
CA TYR A 187 -0.83 45.82 -23.06
C TYR A 187 -1.06 47.35 -23.04
N SER A 188 -0.67 48.07 -24.10
CA SER A 188 -0.88 49.51 -24.26
C SER A 188 -2.34 49.91 -24.43
N ASP A 189 -3.21 49.04 -24.94
CA ASP A 189 -4.58 49.39 -25.31
C ASP A 189 -5.57 49.25 -24.12
N LEU A 190 -5.21 48.42 -23.13
CA LEU A 190 -6.00 48.13 -21.93
C LEU A 190 -6.01 49.26 -20.88
N GLU A 191 -5.15 50.28 -21.01
CA GLU A 191 -5.16 51.45 -20.10
C GLU A 191 -6.21 52.51 -20.49
N SER A 192 -6.74 52.45 -21.71
CA SER A 192 -7.85 53.30 -22.12
C SER A 192 -9.17 52.71 -21.59
N LYS A 193 -10.02 53.52 -20.95
CA LYS A 193 -11.30 53.07 -20.34
C LYS A 193 -12.30 52.46 -21.34
N THR A 194 -11.98 52.39 -22.64
CA THR A 194 -12.82 51.90 -23.73
C THR A 194 -11.93 51.43 -24.88
N VAL A 195 -11.75 50.11 -25.05
CA VAL A 195 -11.12 49.56 -26.27
C VAL A 195 -12.20 49.54 -27.36
N LYS A 196 -12.18 50.52 -28.28
CA LYS A 196 -13.05 50.52 -29.46
C LYS A 196 -12.46 49.57 -30.50
N ILE A 197 -13.15 48.48 -30.81
CA ILE A 197 -12.80 47.57 -31.91
C ILE A 197 -13.75 47.89 -33.07
N ASN A 198 -13.29 48.69 -34.02
CA ASN A 198 -14.09 49.29 -35.10
C ASN A 198 -15.30 50.09 -34.59
N ASP A 199 -15.86 50.97 -35.43
CA ASP A 199 -16.68 52.11 -34.97
C ASP A 199 -18.00 51.78 -34.23
N ASP A 200 -18.41 50.51 -34.09
CA ASP A 200 -19.74 50.14 -33.55
C ASP A 200 -19.77 49.21 -32.32
N THR A 201 -18.63 48.74 -31.76
CA THR A 201 -18.64 47.83 -30.59
C THR A 201 -17.79 48.29 -29.41
N ILE A 202 -18.45 48.65 -28.31
CA ILE A 202 -17.83 48.89 -26.99
C ILE A 202 -17.78 47.54 -26.27
N LEU A 203 -16.57 47.01 -26.03
CA LEU A 203 -16.40 45.82 -25.18
C LEU A 203 -16.70 46.19 -23.72
N ASN A 204 -17.63 45.48 -23.11
CA ASN A 204 -17.83 45.58 -21.66
C ASN A 204 -16.66 44.91 -20.94
N HIS A 205 -16.39 45.32 -19.68
CA HIS A 205 -15.38 44.67 -18.85
C HIS A 205 -15.63 43.15 -18.71
N ASP A 206 -16.88 42.71 -18.77
CA ASP A 206 -17.26 41.28 -18.81
C ASP A 206 -16.67 40.55 -20.02
N ASP A 207 -16.70 41.16 -21.20
CA ASP A 207 -16.16 40.56 -22.42
C ASP A 207 -14.63 40.49 -22.36
N ILE A 208 -13.99 41.51 -21.77
CA ILE A 208 -12.54 41.52 -21.54
C ILE A 208 -12.15 40.42 -20.55
N ILE A 209 -12.91 40.24 -19.47
CA ILE A 209 -12.67 39.17 -18.50
C ILE A 209 -12.92 37.80 -19.14
N ASP A 210 -13.98 37.61 -19.92
CA ASP A 210 -14.23 36.36 -20.64
C ASP A 210 -13.08 36.03 -21.62
N VAL A 211 -12.59 37.03 -22.38
CA VAL A 211 -11.45 36.86 -23.28
C VAL A 211 -10.16 36.54 -22.51
N MET A 212 -9.92 37.19 -21.38
CA MET A 212 -8.78 36.88 -20.50
C MET A 212 -8.89 35.48 -19.89
N LEU A 213 -10.10 35.03 -19.51
CA LEU A 213 -10.37 33.68 -18.99
C LEU A 213 -10.22 32.59 -20.07
N GLU A 214 -10.41 32.93 -21.34
CA GLU A 214 -10.16 32.04 -22.47
C GLU A 214 -8.68 31.91 -22.82
N SER A 215 -7.84 32.88 -22.45
CA SER A 215 -6.38 32.76 -22.58
C SER A 215 -5.83 31.75 -21.56
N ASN A 216 -5.15 30.70 -22.03
CA ASN A 216 -4.57 29.66 -21.16
C ASN A 216 -3.37 30.16 -20.32
N GLN A 217 -2.84 31.35 -20.62
CA GLN A 217 -1.69 31.91 -19.92
C GLN A 217 -2.17 32.78 -18.75
N VAL A 218 -1.87 32.32 -17.53
CA VAL A 218 -2.05 33.13 -16.31
C VAL A 218 -0.90 34.12 -16.27
N ASP A 219 -1.00 35.19 -17.05
CA ASP A 219 0.01 36.23 -17.01
C ASP A 219 -0.19 37.09 -15.75
N ASN A 220 0.92 37.51 -15.15
CA ASN A 220 0.92 38.50 -14.04
C ASN A 220 0.11 39.76 -14.39
N GLU A 221 -0.04 40.01 -15.69
CA GLU A 221 -0.87 41.03 -16.31
C GLU A 221 -2.36 40.87 -15.99
N VAL A 222 -2.93 39.65 -16.09
CA VAL A 222 -4.32 39.37 -15.74
C VAL A 222 -4.55 39.59 -14.25
N LEU A 223 -3.61 39.14 -13.40
CA LEU A 223 -3.69 39.38 -11.96
C LEU A 223 -3.56 40.86 -11.62
N ASN A 224 -2.68 41.61 -12.31
CA ASN A 224 -2.55 43.06 -12.14
C ASN A 224 -3.80 43.81 -12.59
N TYR A 225 -4.45 43.36 -13.66
CA TYR A 225 -5.71 43.89 -14.14
C TYR A 225 -6.84 43.63 -13.12
N ILE A 226 -6.96 42.40 -12.60
CA ILE A 226 -7.90 42.06 -11.52
C ILE A 226 -7.64 42.92 -10.27
N ARG A 227 -6.37 43.17 -9.91
CA ARG A 227 -6.00 44.10 -8.81
C ARG A 227 -6.44 45.53 -9.09
N LYS A 228 -6.30 46.03 -10.33
CA LYS A 228 -6.76 47.38 -10.72
C LYS A 228 -8.30 47.47 -10.65
N ILE A 229 -9.01 46.42 -11.03
CA ILE A 229 -10.49 46.39 -11.07
C ILE A 229 -11.13 46.13 -9.70
N ARG A 230 -10.36 45.65 -8.71
CA ARG A 230 -10.78 45.37 -7.32
C ARG A 230 -11.67 46.45 -6.68
N LYS A 231 -11.51 47.73 -7.02
CA LYS A 231 -12.32 48.82 -6.45
C LYS A 231 -13.74 48.89 -6.98
N LYS A 232 -14.03 48.29 -8.13
CA LYS A 232 -15.26 48.50 -8.89
C LYS A 232 -16.10 47.23 -9.05
N TRP A 233 -15.52 46.06 -8.80
CA TRP A 233 -16.18 44.76 -8.98
C TRP A 233 -16.16 43.93 -7.72
N ASP A 234 -17.22 43.14 -7.57
CA ASP A 234 -17.29 42.11 -6.57
C ASP A 234 -16.34 40.96 -6.96
N LEU A 235 -15.19 40.88 -6.28
CA LEU A 235 -14.19 39.84 -6.48
C LEU A 235 -14.78 38.43 -6.32
N GLU A 236 -15.87 38.29 -5.58
CA GLU A 236 -16.56 37.01 -5.35
C GLU A 236 -17.19 36.48 -6.65
N ASN A 237 -17.69 37.38 -7.51
CA ASN A 237 -18.23 37.01 -8.82
C ASN A 237 -17.12 36.55 -9.76
N ILE A 238 -15.94 37.19 -9.70
CA ILE A 238 -14.78 36.78 -10.51
C ILE A 238 -14.31 35.39 -10.10
N VAL A 239 -14.20 35.10 -8.80
CA VAL A 239 -13.86 33.76 -8.30
C VAL A 239 -14.90 32.74 -8.76
N SER A 240 -16.18 33.06 -8.66
CA SER A 240 -17.28 32.20 -9.11
C SER A 240 -17.20 31.92 -10.61
N LEU A 241 -16.94 32.94 -11.43
CA LEU A 241 -16.73 32.81 -12.88
C LEU A 241 -15.51 31.95 -13.21
N CYS A 242 -14.40 32.12 -12.48
CA CYS A 242 -13.20 31.29 -12.67
C CYS A 242 -13.46 29.81 -12.39
N ILE A 243 -14.29 29.52 -11.37
CA ILE A 243 -14.72 28.16 -11.03
C ILE A 243 -15.66 27.61 -12.11
N MET A 244 -16.66 28.39 -12.54
CA MET A 244 -17.58 27.99 -13.62
C MET A 244 -16.85 27.67 -14.93
N LYS A 245 -15.76 28.39 -15.22
CA LYS A 245 -14.90 28.20 -16.41
C LYS A 245 -13.81 27.13 -16.20
N GLN A 246 -13.82 26.44 -15.05
CA GLN A 246 -12.86 25.39 -14.70
C GLN A 246 -11.38 25.82 -14.74
N ARG A 247 -11.07 27.06 -14.31
CA ARG A 247 -9.70 27.60 -14.29
C ARG A 247 -9.09 27.54 -12.88
N TYR A 248 -8.51 26.40 -12.51
CA TYR A 248 -7.90 26.19 -11.18
C TYR A 248 -6.79 27.19 -10.83
N THR A 249 -5.79 27.34 -11.70
CA THR A 249 -4.59 28.16 -11.45
C THR A 249 -4.94 29.63 -11.23
N LEU A 250 -5.88 30.14 -12.02
CA LEU A 250 -6.39 31.50 -11.87
C LEU A 250 -7.22 31.63 -10.60
N THR A 251 -8.15 30.70 -10.33
CA THR A 251 -8.95 30.73 -9.10
C THR A 251 -8.06 30.73 -7.85
N HIS A 252 -7.05 29.85 -7.81
CA HIS A 252 -6.10 29.81 -6.70
C HIS A 252 -5.31 31.12 -6.57
N SER A 253 -4.81 31.65 -7.69
CA SER A 253 -4.05 32.90 -7.70
C SER A 253 -4.89 34.08 -7.24
N VAL A 254 -6.14 34.19 -7.69
CA VAL A 254 -7.08 35.24 -7.25
C VAL A 254 -7.37 35.11 -5.75
N LEU A 255 -7.68 33.91 -5.25
CA LEU A 255 -7.93 33.68 -3.82
C LEU A 255 -6.70 34.06 -2.97
N LYS A 256 -5.51 33.61 -3.39
CA LYS A 256 -4.25 33.82 -2.67
C LYS A 256 -3.81 35.29 -2.69
N GLU A 257 -3.77 35.91 -3.87
CA GLU A 257 -3.31 37.29 -4.05
C GLU A 257 -4.28 38.31 -3.46
N CYS A 258 -5.58 38.05 -3.58
CA CYS A 258 -6.60 38.93 -2.99
C CYS A 258 -6.87 38.64 -1.50
N LYS A 259 -6.25 37.58 -0.93
CA LYS A 259 -6.48 37.10 0.45
C LYS A 259 -7.97 36.86 0.74
N LEU A 260 -8.69 36.33 -0.25
CA LEU A 260 -10.11 36.03 -0.10
C LEU A 260 -10.25 34.67 0.60
N PRO A 261 -11.11 34.54 1.63
CA PRO A 261 -11.42 33.25 2.21
C PRO A 261 -12.18 32.40 1.18
N PHE A 262 -11.88 31.12 1.10
CA PHE A 262 -12.66 30.20 0.29
C PHE A 262 -14.06 30.04 0.92
N LYS A 263 -15.12 30.54 0.27
CA LYS A 263 -16.51 30.52 0.75
C LYS A 263 -17.32 29.31 0.28
N ALA A 264 -18.39 28.99 1.02
CA ALA A 264 -19.27 27.86 0.74
C ALA A 264 -20.02 28.02 -0.59
N ILE A 265 -20.30 29.27 -0.96
CA ILE A 265 -20.89 29.64 -2.24
C ILE A 265 -20.00 29.20 -3.41
N TYR A 266 -18.67 29.31 -3.29
CA TYR A 266 -17.75 28.88 -4.34
C TYR A 266 -17.75 27.36 -4.51
N ALA A 267 -17.81 26.63 -3.40
CA ALA A 267 -17.95 25.16 -3.43
C ALA A 267 -19.29 24.76 -4.05
N LYS A 268 -20.39 25.40 -3.63
CA LYS A 268 -21.74 25.17 -4.17
C LYS A 268 -21.77 25.39 -5.70
N ILE A 269 -21.28 26.55 -6.15
CA ILE A 269 -21.20 26.91 -7.57
C ILE A 269 -20.33 25.90 -8.32
N GLY A 270 -19.14 25.57 -7.81
CA GLY A 270 -18.29 24.59 -8.49
C GLY A 270 -18.93 23.22 -8.61
N ILE A 271 -19.66 22.76 -7.60
CA ILE A 271 -20.41 21.48 -7.66
C ILE A 271 -21.56 21.57 -8.67
N GLU A 272 -22.30 22.68 -8.71
CA GLU A 272 -23.42 22.88 -9.64
C GLU A 272 -22.97 22.99 -11.10
N PHE A 273 -21.74 23.41 -11.35
CA PHE A 273 -21.11 23.48 -12.67
C PHE A 273 -20.14 22.33 -12.95
N ASP A 274 -20.20 21.25 -12.17
CA ASP A 274 -19.38 20.03 -12.33
C ASP A 274 -17.84 20.27 -12.27
N ALA A 275 -17.40 21.39 -11.69
CA ALA A 275 -16.00 21.77 -11.47
C ALA A 275 -15.46 21.20 -10.13
N ILE A 276 -15.69 19.90 -9.90
CA ILE A 276 -15.54 19.26 -8.59
C ILE A 276 -14.08 19.05 -8.22
N ASP A 277 -13.23 18.76 -9.19
CA ASP A 277 -11.78 18.70 -9.07
C ASP A 277 -11.21 20.02 -8.51
N ILE A 278 -11.68 21.15 -9.01
CA ILE A 278 -11.27 22.49 -8.55
C ILE A 278 -11.75 22.73 -7.13
N VAL A 279 -13.02 22.45 -6.84
CA VAL A 279 -13.58 22.59 -5.49
C VAL A 279 -12.79 21.74 -4.50
N TYR A 280 -12.46 20.51 -4.88
CA TYR A 280 -11.66 19.60 -4.08
C TYR A 280 -10.24 20.16 -3.83
N LEU A 281 -9.53 20.56 -4.89
CA LEU A 281 -8.18 21.13 -4.77
C LEU A 281 -8.15 22.42 -3.94
N LEU A 282 -9.14 23.30 -4.12
CA LEU A 282 -9.29 24.52 -3.30
C LEU A 282 -9.53 24.17 -1.84
N ARG A 283 -10.37 23.16 -1.56
CA ARG A 283 -10.59 22.67 -0.21
C ARG A 283 -9.30 22.17 0.44
N CYS A 284 -8.49 21.40 -0.28
CA CYS A 284 -7.20 20.91 0.24
C CYS A 284 -6.22 22.03 0.59
N MET A 285 -6.25 23.14 -0.15
CA MET A 285 -5.35 24.29 0.09
C MET A 285 -5.84 25.21 1.21
N TYR A 286 -7.16 25.27 1.46
CA TYR A 286 -7.78 26.18 2.43
C TYR A 286 -8.61 25.43 3.50
N PRO A 287 -7.98 24.57 4.34
CA PRO A 287 -8.68 23.68 5.27
C PRO A 287 -9.38 24.41 6.44
N GLU A 288 -8.87 25.56 6.89
CA GLU A 288 -9.45 26.30 8.03
C GLU A 288 -10.83 26.89 7.69
N SER A 289 -11.02 27.34 6.45
CA SER A 289 -12.29 27.86 5.98
C SER A 289 -13.30 26.77 5.66
N SER A 290 -12.87 25.56 5.27
CA SER A 290 -13.78 24.53 4.77
C SER A 290 -14.72 23.97 5.84
N ILE A 291 -14.28 23.86 7.10
CA ILE A 291 -15.01 23.16 8.17
C ILE A 291 -16.39 23.79 8.46
N LYS A 292 -16.51 25.12 8.43
CA LYS A 292 -17.80 25.80 8.73
C LYS A 292 -18.80 25.74 7.57
N MET A 293 -18.37 25.29 6.39
CA MET A 293 -19.11 25.44 5.12
C MET A 293 -19.84 24.17 4.70
N GLU A 294 -19.59 23.08 5.41
CA GLU A 294 -19.94 21.71 5.03
C GLU A 294 -21.46 21.46 4.92
N LYS A 295 -22.29 22.19 5.67
CA LYS A 295 -23.75 22.00 5.64
C LYS A 295 -24.45 22.57 4.41
N SER A 296 -23.95 23.67 3.83
CA SER A 296 -24.72 24.45 2.86
C SER A 296 -24.69 23.89 1.43
N TYR A 297 -23.63 23.18 1.05
CA TYR A 297 -23.48 22.62 -0.30
C TYR A 297 -23.73 21.11 -0.37
N LEU A 298 -24.02 20.44 0.76
CA LEU A 298 -24.37 19.00 0.77
C LEU A 298 -25.54 18.66 -0.18
N PRO A 299 -26.65 19.41 -0.26
CA PRO A 299 -27.71 19.13 -1.23
C PRO A 299 -27.21 19.20 -2.68
N SER A 300 -26.43 20.21 -3.02
CA SER A 300 -25.83 20.35 -4.36
C SER A 300 -24.86 19.20 -4.65
N LEU A 301 -24.11 18.72 -3.66
CA LEU A 301 -23.24 17.54 -3.82
C LEU A 301 -24.04 16.26 -4.12
N LEU A 302 -25.13 16.03 -3.39
CA LEU A 302 -26.00 14.87 -3.62
C LEU A 302 -26.69 14.94 -4.99
N LEU A 303 -27.15 16.13 -5.39
CA LEU A 303 -27.68 16.37 -6.73
C LEU A 303 -26.61 16.17 -7.82
N SER A 304 -25.34 16.49 -7.53
CA SER A 304 -24.25 16.29 -8.50
C SER A 304 -23.99 14.80 -8.79
N PHE A 305 -24.22 13.89 -7.84
CA PHE A 305 -24.18 12.46 -8.11
C PHE A 305 -25.26 12.06 -9.11
N GLN A 306 -26.44 12.68 -9.01
CA GLN A 306 -27.56 12.41 -9.91
C GLN A 306 -27.35 12.97 -11.32
N ARG A 307 -26.63 14.09 -11.43
CA ARG A 307 -26.48 14.84 -12.68
C ARG A 307 -25.32 14.35 -13.55
N SER A 308 -24.19 13.98 -12.96
CA SER A 308 -22.97 13.62 -13.72
C SER A 308 -22.27 12.40 -13.12
N ASN A 309 -21.76 11.52 -13.99
CA ASN A 309 -20.92 10.39 -13.60
C ASN A 309 -19.42 10.70 -13.59
N THR A 310 -19.06 11.96 -13.71
CA THR A 310 -17.68 12.45 -13.65
C THR A 310 -17.23 12.65 -12.20
N PHE A 311 -15.93 12.50 -11.96
CA PHE A 311 -15.26 12.82 -10.69
C PHE A 311 -15.84 12.15 -9.43
N TRP A 312 -16.40 10.95 -9.54
CA TRP A 312 -16.98 10.24 -8.40
C TRP A 312 -16.01 10.09 -7.22
N LEU A 313 -14.72 9.81 -7.46
CA LEU A 313 -13.74 9.72 -6.37
C LEU A 313 -13.64 11.01 -5.54
N ALA A 314 -13.67 12.17 -6.21
CA ALA A 314 -13.62 13.47 -5.52
C ALA A 314 -14.95 13.73 -4.79
N LYS A 315 -16.09 13.42 -5.44
CA LYS A 315 -17.42 13.51 -4.82
C LYS A 315 -17.53 12.64 -3.57
N LEU A 316 -17.04 11.40 -3.62
CA LEU A 316 -17.05 10.45 -2.50
C LEU A 316 -16.14 10.93 -1.36
N SER A 317 -14.93 11.42 -1.67
CA SER A 317 -14.04 12.01 -0.66
C SER A 317 -14.68 13.24 0.02
N MET A 318 -15.37 14.08 -0.76
CA MET A 318 -16.16 15.18 -0.20
C MET A 318 -17.33 14.68 0.64
N LEU A 319 -18.11 13.73 0.14
CA LEU A 319 -19.26 13.17 0.84
C LEU A 319 -18.86 12.54 2.17
N LYS A 320 -17.75 11.79 2.20
CA LYS A 320 -17.18 11.15 3.40
C LYS A 320 -17.03 12.13 4.56
N SER A 321 -16.46 13.31 4.30
CA SER A 321 -16.32 14.35 5.32
C SER A 321 -17.64 15.02 5.73
N LEU A 322 -18.68 14.89 4.91
CA LEU A 322 -20.01 15.47 5.16
C LEU A 322 -21.00 14.47 5.76
N VAL A 323 -20.63 13.21 5.94
CA VAL A 323 -21.56 12.17 6.41
C VAL A 323 -22.14 12.51 7.77
N ASP A 324 -21.40 13.18 8.65
CA ASP A 324 -21.92 13.63 9.95
C ASP A 324 -23.09 14.62 9.82
N HIS A 325 -23.20 15.31 8.69
CA HIS A 325 -24.26 16.28 8.40
C HIS A 325 -25.37 15.76 7.47
N THR A 326 -25.25 14.55 6.94
CA THR A 326 -26.36 13.93 6.20
C THR A 326 -27.51 13.61 7.16
N ASN A 327 -28.75 13.77 6.68
CA ASN A 327 -29.93 13.22 7.36
C ASN A 327 -30.28 11.87 6.70
N TYR A 328 -31.11 11.08 7.39
CA TYR A 328 -31.52 9.75 6.92
C TYR A 328 -32.07 9.78 5.48
N ILE A 329 -33.01 10.69 5.19
CA ILE A 329 -33.66 10.79 3.86
C ILE A 329 -32.65 11.06 2.74
N LYS A 330 -31.65 11.93 2.98
CA LYS A 330 -30.59 12.22 2.00
C LYS A 330 -29.62 11.05 1.82
N ALA A 331 -29.32 10.33 2.90
CA ALA A 331 -28.49 9.14 2.84
C ALA A 331 -29.20 8.02 2.07
N GLU A 332 -30.47 7.78 2.37
CA GLU A 332 -31.32 6.82 1.66
C GLU A 332 -31.45 7.17 0.18
N SER A 333 -31.72 8.44 -0.16
CA SER A 333 -31.85 8.86 -1.56
C SER A 333 -30.54 8.72 -2.34
N PHE A 334 -29.39 8.97 -1.70
CA PHE A 334 -28.07 8.70 -2.27
C PHE A 334 -27.85 7.21 -2.54
N LEU A 335 -28.14 6.34 -1.57
CA LEU A 335 -27.96 4.90 -1.70
C LEU A 335 -28.90 4.32 -2.77
N LEU A 336 -30.17 4.72 -2.77
CA LEU A 336 -31.14 4.29 -3.79
C LEU A 336 -30.72 4.72 -5.20
N TYR A 337 -30.20 5.96 -5.34
CA TYR A 337 -29.67 6.42 -6.62
C TYR A 337 -28.46 5.59 -7.05
N THR A 338 -27.50 5.38 -6.14
CA THR A 338 -26.28 4.60 -6.40
C THR A 338 -26.62 3.16 -6.78
N LEU A 339 -27.54 2.53 -6.06
CA LEU A 339 -28.02 1.18 -6.37
C LEU A 339 -28.63 1.12 -7.77
N ARG A 340 -29.56 2.03 -8.10
CA ARG A 340 -30.17 2.10 -9.43
C ARG A 340 -29.14 2.36 -10.54
N SER A 341 -28.11 3.14 -10.25
CA SER A 341 -27.04 3.48 -11.19
C SER A 341 -26.09 2.30 -11.44
N LEU A 342 -25.89 1.44 -10.44
CA LEU A 342 -25.10 0.21 -10.55
C LEU A 342 -25.88 -0.96 -11.17
N GLU A 343 -27.20 -1.04 -10.95
CA GLU A 343 -28.06 -2.10 -11.49
C GLU A 343 -28.42 -1.92 -12.96
N LYS A 344 -28.30 -0.71 -13.51
CA LYS A 344 -28.58 -0.47 -14.93
C LYS A 344 -27.43 -0.99 -15.79
N ASP A 345 -27.77 -1.83 -16.76
CA ASP A 345 -26.85 -2.30 -17.81
C ASP A 345 -26.41 -1.18 -18.78
N ASP A 346 -26.95 0.03 -18.63
CA ASP A 346 -26.56 1.19 -19.43
C ASP A 346 -25.16 1.68 -19.03
N VAL A 347 -24.18 1.39 -19.90
CA VAL A 347 -22.77 1.80 -19.79
C VAL A 347 -22.63 3.29 -19.48
N THR A 348 -23.54 4.14 -20.00
CA THR A 348 -23.46 5.58 -19.80
C THR A 348 -23.83 6.01 -18.39
N GLN A 349 -24.60 5.20 -17.66
CA GLN A 349 -25.11 5.51 -16.33
C GLN A 349 -24.34 4.85 -15.20
N ASN A 350 -23.54 3.83 -15.49
CA ASN A 350 -22.78 3.14 -14.47
C ASN A 350 -21.46 3.90 -14.15
N PRO A 351 -21.26 4.35 -12.90
CA PRO A 351 -20.14 5.19 -12.51
C PRO A 351 -18.79 4.47 -12.56
N MET A 352 -18.78 3.13 -12.56
CA MET A 352 -17.56 2.34 -12.65
C MET A 352 -16.83 2.58 -13.99
N TYR A 353 -17.55 2.84 -15.09
CA TYR A 353 -16.94 3.11 -16.39
C TYR A 353 -16.20 4.45 -16.46
N TYR A 354 -16.61 5.43 -15.65
CA TYR A 354 -15.99 6.75 -15.61
C TYR A 354 -14.91 6.86 -14.53
N ALA A 355 -14.81 5.86 -13.66
CA ALA A 355 -13.75 5.82 -12.66
C ALA A 355 -12.42 5.50 -13.35
N PRO A 356 -11.37 6.33 -13.19
CA PRO A 356 -10.05 6.02 -13.73
C PRO A 356 -9.49 4.73 -13.14
N ASN A 357 -9.88 4.45 -11.89
CA ASN A 357 -9.54 3.24 -11.17
C ASN A 357 -10.80 2.68 -10.50
N VAL A 358 -11.30 1.60 -11.07
CA VAL A 358 -12.50 0.89 -10.64
C VAL A 358 -12.33 0.37 -9.20
N LEU A 359 -11.16 -0.18 -8.88
CA LEU A 359 -10.88 -0.73 -7.56
C LEU A 359 -10.92 0.35 -6.47
N LEU A 360 -10.25 1.48 -6.72
CA LEU A 360 -10.20 2.60 -5.79
C LEU A 360 -11.59 3.23 -5.60
N PHE A 361 -12.37 3.31 -6.69
CA PHE A 361 -13.76 3.76 -6.64
C PHE A 361 -14.61 2.85 -5.76
N THR A 362 -14.57 1.54 -5.99
CA THR A 362 -15.28 0.54 -5.20
C THR A 362 -14.92 0.65 -3.72
N CYS A 363 -13.64 0.73 -3.38
CA CYS A 363 -13.18 0.85 -2.00
C CYS A 363 -13.71 2.11 -1.30
N ASN A 364 -13.66 3.26 -1.97
CA ASN A 364 -14.16 4.52 -1.41
C ASN A 364 -15.68 4.54 -1.27
N LEU A 365 -16.41 3.93 -2.21
CA LEU A 365 -17.86 3.84 -2.13
C LEU A 365 -18.30 2.91 -0.98
N ILE A 366 -17.64 1.76 -0.82
CA ILE A 366 -17.84 0.85 0.32
C ILE A 366 -17.52 1.57 1.64
N GLU A 367 -16.45 2.34 1.72
CA GLU A 367 -16.13 3.13 2.91
C GLU A 367 -17.28 4.09 3.27
N VAL A 368 -17.81 4.83 2.29
CA VAL A 368 -18.95 5.75 2.51
C VAL A 368 -20.20 4.98 2.95
N CYS A 369 -20.53 3.86 2.29
CA CYS A 369 -21.65 3.01 2.67
C CYS A 369 -21.55 2.57 4.14
N ARG A 370 -20.38 2.12 4.60
CA ARG A 370 -20.19 1.67 5.98
C ARG A 370 -20.26 2.79 7.01
N ILE A 371 -19.75 3.98 6.68
CA ILE A 371 -19.92 5.16 7.54
C ILE A 371 -21.42 5.48 7.65
N LEU A 372 -22.17 5.40 6.55
CA LEU A 372 -23.63 5.61 6.59
C LEU A 372 -24.36 4.54 7.41
N VAL A 373 -24.01 3.25 7.32
CA VAL A 373 -24.58 2.18 8.17
C VAL A 373 -24.29 2.43 9.63
N SER A 374 -23.05 2.80 9.97
CA SER A 374 -22.66 3.07 11.37
C SER A 374 -23.49 4.20 12.00
N LYS A 375 -24.00 5.11 11.16
CA LYS A 375 -24.89 6.20 11.57
C LYS A 375 -26.37 5.82 11.51
N TYR A 376 -26.74 4.98 10.55
CA TYR A 376 -28.12 4.59 10.24
C TYR A 376 -28.21 3.08 9.97
N ASN A 377 -28.32 2.28 11.03
CA ASN A 377 -28.37 0.81 10.92
C ASN A 377 -29.44 0.28 9.95
N PHE A 378 -30.57 0.99 9.80
CA PHE A 378 -31.65 0.62 8.87
C PHE A 378 -31.23 0.62 7.39
N LEU A 379 -30.16 1.34 7.03
CA LEU A 379 -29.64 1.36 5.65
C LEU A 379 -28.79 0.12 5.32
N GLY A 380 -28.55 -0.77 6.29
CA GLY A 380 -27.71 -1.96 6.15
C GLY A 380 -28.06 -2.82 4.92
N ALA A 381 -29.36 -3.09 4.71
CA ALA A 381 -29.81 -3.90 3.58
C ALA A 381 -29.46 -3.30 2.20
N TYR A 382 -29.61 -1.97 2.05
CA TYR A 382 -29.24 -1.30 0.79
C TYR A 382 -27.74 -1.33 0.57
N THR A 383 -26.97 -1.10 1.63
CA THR A 383 -25.50 -1.10 1.53
C THR A 383 -24.97 -2.49 1.25
N GLU A 384 -25.48 -3.56 1.88
CA GLU A 384 -25.07 -4.94 1.58
C GLU A 384 -25.32 -5.30 0.12
N LYS A 385 -26.46 -4.88 -0.43
CA LYS A 385 -26.77 -5.07 -1.85
C LYS A 385 -25.77 -4.32 -2.74
N ILE A 386 -25.50 -3.04 -2.46
CA ILE A 386 -24.50 -2.24 -3.19
C ILE A 386 -23.10 -2.86 -3.08
N GLU A 387 -22.66 -3.25 -1.88
CA GLU A 387 -21.36 -3.89 -1.65
C GLU A 387 -21.25 -5.18 -2.48
N SER A 388 -22.29 -6.02 -2.48
CA SER A 388 -22.29 -7.28 -3.25
C SER A 388 -22.13 -7.06 -4.76
N ILE A 389 -22.81 -6.05 -5.34
CA ILE A 389 -22.73 -5.71 -6.76
C ILE A 389 -21.33 -5.18 -7.07
N LEU A 390 -20.82 -4.25 -6.27
CA LEU A 390 -19.50 -3.65 -6.48
C LEU A 390 -18.38 -4.68 -6.37
N ILE A 391 -18.43 -5.53 -5.34
CA ILE A 391 -17.43 -6.58 -5.11
C ILE A 391 -17.42 -7.56 -6.28
N LYS A 392 -18.59 -8.03 -6.74
CA LYS A 392 -18.69 -8.95 -7.87
C LYS A 392 -18.15 -8.33 -9.16
N SER A 393 -18.57 -7.10 -9.49
CA SER A 393 -18.13 -6.40 -10.69
C SER A 393 -16.63 -6.08 -10.67
N THR A 394 -16.10 -5.69 -9.52
CA THR A 394 -14.67 -5.37 -9.36
C THR A 394 -13.81 -6.63 -9.37
N ALA A 395 -14.28 -7.73 -8.77
CA ALA A 395 -13.60 -9.01 -8.82
C ALA A 395 -13.49 -9.52 -10.27
N SER A 396 -14.59 -9.48 -11.03
CA SER A 396 -14.58 -9.81 -12.46
C SER A 396 -13.59 -8.93 -13.23
N PHE A 397 -13.60 -7.61 -13.01
CA PHE A 397 -12.66 -6.69 -13.65
C PHE A 397 -11.19 -7.02 -13.34
N ILE A 398 -10.89 -7.44 -12.11
CA ILE A 398 -9.52 -7.81 -11.70
C ILE A 398 -9.10 -9.18 -12.25
N GLU A 399 -10.04 -10.12 -12.38
CA GLU A 399 -9.80 -11.41 -13.05
C GLU A 399 -9.44 -11.23 -14.53
N ASP A 400 -10.02 -10.23 -15.20
CA ASP A 400 -9.72 -9.92 -16.60
C ASP A 400 -8.33 -9.25 -16.82
N ILE A 401 -7.66 -8.79 -15.76
CA ILE A 401 -6.33 -8.18 -15.85
C ILE A 401 -5.25 -9.27 -15.83
N GLU A 402 -4.79 -9.66 -17.03
CA GLU A 402 -3.69 -10.62 -17.20
C GLU A 402 -2.34 -10.08 -16.72
N ASP A 403 -2.10 -8.77 -16.90
CA ASP A 403 -0.81 -8.14 -16.62
C ASP A 403 -0.71 -7.70 -15.16
N GLU A 404 0.12 -8.42 -14.40
CA GLU A 404 0.41 -8.13 -13.00
C GLU A 404 0.90 -6.69 -12.80
N PHE A 405 1.62 -6.12 -13.75
CA PHE A 405 2.14 -4.76 -13.63
C PHE A 405 1.02 -3.71 -13.69
N GLN A 406 0.02 -3.91 -14.56
CA GLN A 406 -1.15 -3.03 -14.62
C GLN A 406 -1.98 -3.13 -13.35
N LEU A 407 -2.21 -4.35 -12.87
CA LEU A 407 -2.90 -4.57 -11.61
C LEU A 407 -2.12 -3.89 -10.46
N ARG A 408 -0.80 -4.01 -10.45
CA ARG A 408 0.07 -3.35 -9.47
C ARG A 408 -0.08 -1.83 -9.49
N GLU A 409 -0.13 -1.20 -10.66
CA GLU A 409 -0.35 0.25 -10.78
C GLU A 409 -1.73 0.65 -10.23
N LEU A 410 -2.79 -0.10 -10.55
CA LEU A 410 -4.15 0.15 -10.05
C LEU A 410 -4.25 -0.03 -8.52
N VAL A 411 -3.55 -1.03 -8.00
CA VAL A 411 -3.60 -1.40 -6.58
C VAL A 411 -2.83 -0.40 -5.71
N PHE A 412 -1.71 0.14 -6.22
CA PHE A 412 -0.91 1.16 -5.53
C PHE A 412 -1.31 2.60 -5.85
N GLU A 413 -2.30 2.80 -6.72
CA GLU A 413 -2.85 4.13 -6.93
C GLU A 413 -3.43 4.65 -5.62
N LYS A 414 -3.18 5.93 -5.37
CA LYS A 414 -3.53 6.57 -4.12
C LYS A 414 -4.77 7.42 -4.29
N ASP A 415 -5.68 7.34 -3.31
CA ASP A 415 -6.78 8.26 -3.20
C ASP A 415 -6.31 9.68 -2.84
N TYR A 416 -7.28 10.59 -2.78
CA TYR A 416 -7.01 11.98 -2.41
C TYR A 416 -6.57 12.16 -0.94
N GLU A 417 -6.73 11.14 -0.09
CA GLU A 417 -6.19 11.08 1.27
C GLU A 417 -4.79 10.44 1.33
N ASN A 418 -4.20 10.12 0.15
CA ASN A 418 -2.90 9.45 -0.02
C ASN A 418 -2.84 8.03 0.58
N ARG A 419 -3.98 7.33 0.59
CA ARG A 419 -4.14 5.91 0.92
C ARG A 419 -4.23 5.09 -0.36
N ASP A 420 -3.62 3.91 -0.41
CA ASP A 420 -3.73 3.05 -1.57
C ASP A 420 -4.94 2.09 -1.48
N SER A 421 -5.28 1.45 -2.60
CA SER A 421 -6.40 0.52 -2.67
C SER A 421 -6.25 -0.67 -1.73
N LEU A 422 -5.03 -1.17 -1.50
CA LEU A 422 -4.77 -2.28 -0.57
C LEU A 422 -5.08 -1.91 0.88
N ASP A 423 -4.67 -0.72 1.31
CA ASP A 423 -4.94 -0.23 2.65
C ASP A 423 -6.47 -0.14 2.88
N LEU A 424 -7.22 0.29 1.87
CA LEU A 424 -8.68 0.34 1.93
C LEU A 424 -9.32 -1.05 1.93
N LEU A 425 -8.86 -1.95 1.05
CA LEU A 425 -9.33 -3.35 1.00
C LEU A 425 -9.14 -4.04 2.36
N SER A 426 -7.98 -3.85 2.99
CA SER A 426 -7.68 -4.45 4.29
C SER A 426 -8.50 -3.81 5.41
N LYS A 427 -8.60 -2.47 5.44
CA LYS A 427 -9.41 -1.74 6.43
C LYS A 427 -10.88 -2.16 6.39
N HIS A 428 -11.42 -2.36 5.20
CA HIS A 428 -12.81 -2.77 4.99
C HIS A 428 -12.97 -4.28 4.85
N ASN A 429 -11.93 -5.08 5.07
CA ASN A 429 -12.00 -6.54 4.99
C ASN A 429 -12.72 -7.03 3.70
N ILE A 430 -12.41 -6.42 2.56
CA ILE A 430 -13.05 -6.74 1.27
C ILE A 430 -12.31 -7.94 0.66
N VAL A 431 -12.61 -9.10 1.21
CA VAL A 431 -11.91 -10.38 0.98
C VAL A 431 -12.08 -10.84 -0.46
N ASP A 432 -13.29 -10.83 -1.01
CA ASP A 432 -13.54 -11.52 -2.28
C ASP A 432 -12.77 -10.91 -3.47
N ILE A 433 -12.47 -9.59 -3.44
CA ILE A 433 -11.64 -8.91 -4.45
C ILE A 433 -10.17 -9.38 -4.41
N MET A 434 -9.68 -9.79 -3.24
CA MET A 434 -8.29 -10.24 -3.06
C MET A 434 -8.07 -11.69 -3.50
N ASN A 435 -9.12 -12.43 -3.89
CA ASN A 435 -9.02 -13.83 -4.31
C ASN A 435 -8.45 -14.04 -5.73
N ASN A 436 -7.54 -13.15 -6.16
CA ASN A 436 -6.87 -13.24 -7.45
C ASN A 436 -5.40 -13.64 -7.24
N LYS A 437 -4.89 -14.56 -8.07
CA LYS A 437 -3.50 -15.04 -7.99
C LYS A 437 -2.46 -13.91 -8.15
N ASN A 438 -2.75 -12.92 -8.99
CA ASN A 438 -1.88 -11.75 -9.17
C ASN A 438 -1.89 -10.85 -7.93
N MET A 439 -3.05 -10.69 -7.26
CA MET A 439 -3.14 -10.01 -5.96
C MET A 439 -2.34 -10.74 -4.87
N GLU A 440 -2.42 -12.08 -4.82
CA GLU A 440 -1.59 -12.89 -3.92
C GLU A 440 -0.11 -12.64 -4.16
N LYS A 441 0.32 -12.67 -5.43
CA LYS A 441 1.71 -12.42 -5.78
C LYS A 441 2.15 -11.02 -5.33
N ILE A 442 1.39 -9.98 -5.65
CA ILE A 442 1.67 -8.59 -5.23
C ILE A 442 1.77 -8.49 -3.69
N ALA A 443 0.85 -9.12 -2.95
CA ALA A 443 0.88 -9.12 -1.49
C ALA A 443 2.10 -9.88 -0.93
N LEU A 444 2.49 -11.00 -1.53
CA LEU A 444 3.69 -11.76 -1.16
C LEU A 444 4.97 -11.00 -1.50
N GLU A 445 5.01 -10.23 -2.59
CA GLU A 445 6.13 -9.36 -2.92
C GLU A 445 6.28 -8.22 -1.90
N LEU A 446 5.16 -7.62 -1.49
CA LEU A 446 5.15 -6.64 -0.40
C LEU A 446 5.64 -7.25 0.91
N TRP A 447 5.20 -8.47 1.23
CA TRP A 447 5.63 -9.19 2.42
C TRP A 447 7.14 -9.48 2.42
N THR A 448 7.65 -10.02 1.32
CA THR A 448 9.05 -10.47 1.21
C THR A 448 10.03 -9.32 0.99
N SER A 449 9.93 -8.60 -0.12
CA SER A 449 10.54 -7.30 -0.42
C SER A 449 10.44 -7.06 -1.93
N GLN A 450 10.71 -5.83 -2.38
CA GLN A 450 10.84 -5.51 -3.80
C GLN A 450 12.17 -5.99 -4.42
N TYR A 451 13.07 -6.58 -3.64
CA TYR A 451 14.38 -7.05 -4.07
C TYR A 451 14.36 -8.56 -4.34
N ASP A 452 15.24 -9.06 -5.21
CA ASP A 452 15.31 -10.51 -5.46
C ASP A 452 16.12 -11.19 -4.35
N VAL A 453 15.47 -12.01 -3.52
CA VAL A 453 16.03 -12.60 -2.29
C VAL A 453 16.28 -14.10 -2.44
N LYS A 454 16.94 -14.52 -3.52
CA LYS A 454 17.22 -15.95 -3.79
C LYS A 454 18.50 -16.46 -3.12
N GLY A 455 19.38 -15.56 -2.70
CA GLY A 455 20.66 -15.91 -2.11
C GLY A 455 20.52 -16.49 -0.71
N SER A 456 21.42 -17.41 -0.37
CA SER A 456 21.62 -17.88 1.00
C SER A 456 22.55 -16.94 1.77
N LEU A 457 22.53 -17.00 3.11
CA LEU A 457 23.45 -16.23 3.96
C LEU A 457 24.92 -16.59 3.69
N PHE A 458 25.17 -17.82 3.21
CA PHE A 458 26.49 -18.36 2.97
C PHE A 458 26.93 -18.24 1.50
N THR A 459 26.25 -17.45 0.67
CA THR A 459 26.67 -17.20 -0.73
C THR A 459 28.06 -16.60 -0.85
N THR A 460 28.52 -15.87 0.18
CA THR A 460 29.87 -15.31 0.23
C THR A 460 30.92 -16.30 0.72
N SER A 461 30.51 -17.45 1.29
CA SER A 461 31.43 -18.45 1.83
C SER A 461 32.15 -19.21 0.72
N SER A 462 33.47 -19.07 0.68
CA SER A 462 34.33 -19.86 -0.19
C SER A 462 34.34 -21.34 0.21
N ALA A 463 34.31 -21.64 1.52
CA ALA A 463 34.27 -23.01 2.03
C ALA A 463 33.00 -23.75 1.60
N LEU A 464 31.83 -23.12 1.75
CA LEU A 464 30.57 -23.71 1.28
C LEU A 464 30.58 -23.87 -0.23
N LYS A 465 31.10 -22.89 -0.99
CA LYS A 465 31.21 -23.02 -2.45
C LYS A 465 32.05 -24.22 -2.86
N ILE A 466 33.17 -24.51 -2.18
CA ILE A 466 33.96 -25.72 -2.42
C ILE A 466 33.11 -26.96 -2.19
N VAL A 467 32.39 -27.02 -1.07
CA VAL A 467 31.56 -28.16 -0.67
C VAL A 467 30.35 -28.36 -1.59
N ALA A 468 29.71 -27.27 -2.05
CA ALA A 468 28.49 -27.30 -2.85
C ALA A 468 28.76 -27.47 -4.36
N TYR A 469 29.94 -27.08 -4.87
CA TYR A 469 30.21 -27.19 -6.31
C TYR A 469 30.25 -28.66 -6.75
N ASP A 470 29.41 -29.02 -7.73
CA ASP A 470 29.53 -30.32 -8.39
C ASP A 470 30.85 -30.37 -9.17
N SER A 471 31.78 -31.17 -8.67
CA SER A 471 33.22 -31.15 -9.01
C SER A 471 33.54 -31.58 -10.44
N PHE A 472 32.55 -31.95 -11.26
CA PHE A 472 32.77 -32.72 -12.49
C PHE A 472 32.98 -31.89 -13.76
N ASN A 473 32.40 -30.69 -13.88
CA ASN A 473 32.33 -30.05 -15.21
C ASN A 473 33.35 -28.93 -15.45
N LYS A 474 33.92 -28.26 -14.43
CA LYS A 474 34.90 -27.14 -14.62
C LYS A 474 35.97 -27.03 -13.52
N PRO A 475 36.89 -27.99 -13.39
CA PRO A 475 37.93 -28.00 -12.33
C PRO A 475 39.00 -26.90 -12.42
N ARG A 476 39.23 -26.29 -13.61
CA ARG A 476 40.37 -25.37 -13.85
C ARG A 476 40.17 -23.97 -13.24
N ASP A 477 38.94 -23.46 -13.18
CA ASP A 477 38.67 -22.09 -12.74
C ASP A 477 38.67 -21.98 -11.20
N ILE A 478 38.05 -22.98 -10.56
CA ILE A 478 37.94 -23.21 -9.12
C ILE A 478 39.27 -22.93 -8.39
N LEU A 479 40.36 -23.61 -8.73
CA LEU A 479 41.65 -23.46 -8.03
C LEU A 479 42.38 -22.13 -8.26
N LYS A 480 42.18 -21.46 -9.41
CA LYS A 480 42.73 -20.11 -9.61
C LYS A 480 42.04 -19.09 -8.70
N ASP A 481 40.76 -19.31 -8.45
CA ASP A 481 39.95 -18.46 -7.58
C ASP A 481 40.29 -18.69 -6.09
N PHE A 482 40.88 -19.84 -5.72
CA PHE A 482 41.24 -20.18 -4.33
C PHE A 482 42.62 -19.70 -3.86
N PHE A 483 43.62 -19.69 -4.75
CA PHE A 483 45.02 -19.38 -4.38
C PHE A 483 45.35 -17.89 -4.45
N CYS A 484 44.68 -17.16 -5.33
CA CYS A 484 44.83 -15.73 -5.41
C CYS A 484 43.70 -15.13 -4.59
N PHE A 485 44.01 -14.21 -3.67
CA PHE A 485 43.04 -13.23 -3.14
C PHE A 485 42.51 -12.36 -4.30
N ASN A 486 41.87 -13.00 -5.28
CA ASN A 486 41.48 -12.39 -6.52
C ASN A 486 40.18 -11.65 -6.25
N TRP A 487 40.32 -10.40 -5.82
CA TRP A 487 39.24 -9.49 -5.51
C TRP A 487 38.24 -9.35 -6.67
N GLU A 488 38.66 -9.64 -7.90
CA GLU A 488 37.83 -9.60 -9.10
C GLU A 488 36.69 -10.64 -9.08
N TYR A 489 36.89 -11.82 -8.48
CA TYR A 489 35.81 -12.80 -8.31
C TYR A 489 34.92 -12.52 -7.09
N ARG A 490 35.44 -11.72 -6.15
CA ARG A 490 34.73 -11.25 -4.95
C ARG A 490 33.98 -9.93 -5.20
N THR A 491 33.77 -9.56 -6.46
CA THR A 491 32.94 -8.39 -6.79
C THR A 491 31.51 -8.61 -6.30
N MET A 492 30.97 -7.61 -5.60
CA MET A 492 29.67 -7.64 -4.94
C MET A 492 28.50 -7.95 -5.89
N ASP A 493 28.67 -7.69 -7.19
CA ASP A 493 27.64 -7.92 -8.21
C ASP A 493 27.45 -9.42 -8.54
N ASN A 494 28.39 -10.30 -8.14
CA ASN A 494 28.32 -11.74 -8.42
C ASN A 494 27.54 -12.54 -7.35
N PHE A 495 27.20 -11.92 -6.22
CA PHE A 495 26.55 -12.61 -5.12
C PHE A 495 25.04 -12.35 -5.15
N ASP A 496 24.26 -13.42 -5.07
CA ASP A 496 22.81 -13.32 -4.92
C ASP A 496 22.47 -12.66 -3.58
N HIS A 497 21.48 -11.76 -3.60
CA HIS A 497 21.02 -11.06 -2.40
C HIS A 497 20.22 -12.00 -1.49
N HIS A 498 20.38 -11.82 -0.19
CA HIS A 498 19.67 -12.59 0.84
C HIS A 498 18.84 -11.69 1.77
N LEU A 499 17.94 -12.29 2.54
CA LEU A 499 16.85 -11.59 3.25
C LEU A 499 17.35 -10.54 4.25
N TYR A 500 18.47 -10.84 4.90
CA TYR A 500 19.01 -10.00 5.97
C TYR A 500 20.05 -8.96 5.53
N GLN A 501 20.19 -8.65 4.24
CA GLN A 501 20.99 -7.48 3.85
C GLN A 501 20.31 -6.20 4.36
N PHE A 502 21.07 -5.18 4.72
CA PHE A 502 20.55 -3.97 5.38
C PHE A 502 19.40 -3.32 4.60
N GLU A 503 19.55 -3.11 3.29
CA GLU A 503 18.52 -2.49 2.47
C GLU A 503 17.30 -3.43 2.22
N VAL A 504 17.49 -4.76 2.24
CA VAL A 504 16.39 -5.73 2.15
C VAL A 504 15.64 -5.76 3.47
N TRP A 505 16.33 -5.97 4.60
CA TRP A 505 15.75 -6.03 5.93
C TRP A 505 14.95 -4.76 6.28
N LYS A 506 15.49 -3.59 5.92
CA LYS A 506 14.82 -2.29 6.11
C LYS A 506 13.48 -2.19 5.38
N THR A 507 13.34 -2.82 4.21
CA THR A 507 12.13 -2.76 3.36
C THR A 507 11.22 -3.98 3.53
N SER A 508 11.78 -5.13 3.89
CA SER A 508 11.10 -6.41 4.07
C SER A 508 10.33 -6.44 5.38
N MET A 509 9.02 -6.68 5.30
CA MET A 509 8.19 -6.92 6.49
C MET A 509 8.47 -8.29 7.08
N MET A 510 8.64 -9.29 6.21
CA MET A 510 8.97 -10.67 6.59
C MET A 510 10.27 -10.76 7.39
N ALA A 511 11.34 -10.10 6.94
CA ALA A 511 12.63 -10.15 7.62
C ALA A 511 12.53 -9.62 9.05
N LYS A 512 11.91 -8.44 9.24
CA LYS A 512 11.70 -7.81 10.55
C LYS A 512 10.89 -8.70 11.48
N PHE A 513 9.82 -9.27 10.94
CA PHE A 513 8.94 -10.14 11.70
C PHE A 513 9.61 -11.44 12.14
N ILE A 514 10.38 -12.08 11.26
CA ILE A 514 11.14 -13.28 11.61
C ILE A 514 12.19 -12.96 12.67
N THR A 515 12.90 -11.84 12.56
CA THR A 515 13.86 -11.42 13.60
C THR A 515 13.19 -11.18 14.94
N GLU A 516 12.02 -10.54 14.95
CA GLU A 516 11.24 -10.33 16.16
C GLU A 516 10.80 -11.67 16.78
N GLY A 517 10.26 -12.58 15.96
CA GLY A 517 9.80 -13.87 16.45
C GLY A 517 10.91 -14.78 16.96
N LEU A 518 12.07 -14.78 16.29
CA LEU A 518 13.24 -15.50 16.79
C LEU A 518 13.73 -14.91 18.11
N PHE A 519 13.81 -13.58 18.23
CA PHE A 519 14.21 -12.94 19.47
C PHE A 519 13.23 -13.23 20.61
N LEU A 520 11.93 -13.13 20.34
CA LEU A 520 10.89 -13.45 21.33
C LEU A 520 10.95 -14.92 21.76
N ALA A 521 11.12 -15.84 20.81
CA ALA A 521 11.24 -17.26 21.12
C ALA A 521 12.45 -17.55 22.01
N ILE A 522 13.61 -16.97 21.70
CA ILE A 522 14.82 -17.08 22.53
C ILE A 522 14.57 -16.49 23.92
N LEU A 523 13.96 -15.30 24.01
CA LEU A 523 13.64 -14.65 25.27
C LEU A 523 12.72 -15.52 26.13
N THR A 524 11.65 -16.07 25.56
CA THR A 524 10.69 -16.92 26.27
C THR A 524 11.32 -18.24 26.71
N ILE A 525 12.17 -18.87 25.89
CA ILE A 525 12.88 -20.10 26.26
C ILE A 525 13.84 -19.84 27.43
N ILE A 526 14.62 -18.75 27.36
CA ILE A 526 15.55 -18.37 28.43
C ILE A 526 14.78 -18.03 29.71
N PHE A 527 13.68 -17.27 29.59
CA PHE A 527 12.81 -16.94 30.72
C PHE A 527 12.23 -18.19 31.38
N GLN A 528 11.70 -19.12 30.59
CA GLN A 528 11.16 -20.38 31.10
C GLN A 528 12.24 -21.25 31.76
N TYR A 529 13.45 -21.28 31.20
CA TYR A 529 14.57 -22.03 31.77
C TYR A 529 14.95 -21.52 33.16
N TYR A 530 15.20 -20.21 33.29
CA TYR A 530 15.56 -19.62 34.59
C TYR A 530 14.41 -19.64 35.59
N LEU A 531 13.16 -19.52 35.14
CA LEU A 531 12.00 -19.69 36.00
C LEU A 531 11.95 -21.11 36.58
N MET A 532 12.14 -22.13 35.74
CA MET A 532 12.17 -23.53 36.17
C MET A 532 13.31 -23.80 37.16
N GLU A 533 14.51 -23.27 36.88
CA GLU A 533 15.66 -23.42 37.78
C GLU A 533 15.45 -22.69 39.11
N ALA A 534 14.82 -21.51 39.09
CA ALA A 534 14.44 -20.78 40.30
C ALA A 534 13.39 -21.57 41.12
N THR A 535 12.36 -22.13 40.49
CA THR A 535 11.35 -22.95 41.21
C THR A 535 11.97 -24.21 41.82
N GLN A 536 12.90 -24.87 41.11
CA GLN A 536 13.63 -26.01 41.66
C GLN A 536 14.50 -25.62 42.86
N ALA A 537 15.20 -24.49 42.78
CA ALA A 537 15.98 -23.99 43.92
C ALA A 537 15.07 -23.61 45.10
N ALA A 538 13.90 -23.00 44.85
CA ALA A 538 12.94 -22.64 45.89
C ALA A 538 12.42 -23.86 46.67
N THR A 539 12.05 -24.93 45.96
CA THR A 539 11.60 -26.19 46.60
C THR A 539 12.72 -26.88 47.38
N ALA A 540 13.97 -26.82 46.89
CA ALA A 540 15.14 -27.31 47.61
C ALA A 540 15.39 -26.51 48.91
N VAL A 541 15.29 -25.19 48.84
CA VAL A 541 15.39 -24.29 50.00
C VAL A 541 14.29 -24.59 51.02
N GLN A 542 13.03 -24.75 50.57
CA GLN A 542 11.89 -25.02 51.44
C GLN A 542 11.99 -26.38 52.15
N SER A 543 12.42 -27.42 51.43
CA SER A 543 12.64 -28.75 52.02
C SER A 543 13.79 -28.76 53.02
N THR A 544 14.90 -28.09 52.69
CA THR A 544 16.05 -27.94 53.59
C THR A 544 15.66 -27.15 54.84
N PHE A 545 14.91 -26.06 54.70
CA PHE A 545 14.41 -25.24 55.80
C PHE A 545 13.46 -26.03 56.73
N SER A 546 12.53 -26.78 56.17
CA SER A 546 11.64 -27.67 56.94
C SER A 546 12.45 -28.69 57.74
N SER A 547 13.48 -29.28 57.13
CA SER A 547 14.38 -30.22 57.81
C SER A 547 15.30 -29.60 58.85
N TYR A 548 15.61 -28.31 58.71
CA TYR A 548 16.42 -27.53 59.66
C TYR A 548 15.59 -27.17 60.91
N SER A 549 14.32 -26.80 60.73
CA SER A 549 13.43 -26.39 61.83
C SER A 549 13.17 -27.48 62.88
N GLY A 550 13.34 -28.76 62.53
CA GLY A 550 13.16 -29.90 63.43
C GLY A 550 14.47 -30.51 63.97
N GLU A 551 15.63 -30.00 63.58
CA GLU A 551 16.93 -30.60 63.95
C GLU A 551 17.46 -29.98 65.25
N SER A 552 17.93 -30.83 66.19
CA SER A 552 18.48 -30.38 67.48
C SER A 552 20.00 -30.50 67.59
N ASP A 553 20.63 -31.27 66.70
CA ASP A 553 22.09 -31.45 66.70
C ASP A 553 22.80 -30.24 66.04
N PRO A 554 23.66 -29.49 66.77
CA PRO A 554 24.31 -28.29 66.26
C PRO A 554 25.22 -28.54 65.06
N THR A 555 25.85 -29.72 64.95
CA THR A 555 26.72 -30.02 63.80
C THR A 555 25.91 -30.26 62.53
N THR A 556 24.83 -31.03 62.62
CA THR A 556 23.91 -31.25 61.51
C THR A 556 23.19 -29.95 61.13
N MET A 557 22.86 -29.12 62.12
CA MET A 557 22.26 -27.80 61.93
C MET A 557 23.18 -26.87 61.12
N GLN A 558 24.48 -26.84 61.41
CA GLN A 558 25.44 -26.04 60.65
C GLN A 558 25.57 -26.51 59.19
N THR A 559 25.68 -27.82 58.94
CA THR A 559 25.77 -28.33 57.55
C THR A 559 24.50 -28.07 56.74
N LYS A 560 23.31 -28.22 57.35
CA LYS A 560 22.03 -27.86 56.73
C LYS A 560 21.93 -26.35 56.49
N PHE A 561 22.46 -25.52 57.38
CA PHE A 561 22.53 -24.07 57.20
C PHE A 561 23.43 -23.67 56.03
N GLU A 562 24.62 -24.24 55.90
CA GLU A 562 25.52 -24.00 54.76
C GLU A 562 24.89 -24.46 53.43
N THR A 563 24.19 -25.60 53.45
CA THR A 563 23.45 -26.10 52.28
C THR A 563 22.31 -25.15 51.90
N PHE A 564 21.53 -24.71 52.90
CA PHE A 564 20.45 -23.73 52.72
C PHE A 564 20.99 -22.43 52.12
N GLU A 565 22.06 -21.87 52.67
CA GLU A 565 22.68 -20.63 52.17
C GLU A 565 23.13 -20.78 50.71
N SER A 566 23.79 -21.89 50.36
CA SER A 566 24.22 -22.15 48.99
C SER A 566 23.05 -22.21 48.00
N GLN A 567 21.94 -22.87 48.37
CA GLN A 567 20.75 -22.99 47.53
C GLN A 567 19.99 -21.65 47.42
N SER A 568 19.94 -20.88 48.51
CA SER A 568 19.34 -19.54 48.52
C SER A 568 20.07 -18.57 47.59
N VAL A 569 21.40 -18.66 47.48
CA VAL A 569 22.20 -17.85 46.53
C VAL A 569 21.86 -18.21 45.09
N VAL A 570 21.75 -19.50 44.76
CA VAL A 570 21.37 -19.96 43.41
C VAL A 570 19.96 -19.47 43.06
N TYR A 571 18.99 -19.64 43.98
CA TYR A 571 17.64 -19.13 43.83
C TYR A 571 17.62 -17.63 43.53
N TYR A 572 18.36 -16.85 44.33
CA TYR A 572 18.42 -15.40 44.19
C TYR A 572 18.99 -14.96 42.84
N ASN A 573 20.09 -15.56 42.40
CA ASN A 573 20.72 -15.25 41.12
C ASN A 573 19.76 -15.56 39.95
N ASN A 574 19.09 -16.72 39.98
CA ASN A 574 18.14 -17.11 38.93
C ASN A 574 16.89 -16.23 38.93
N MET A 575 16.39 -15.83 40.11
CA MET A 575 15.29 -14.88 40.22
C MET A 575 15.68 -13.49 39.73
N GLN A 576 16.88 -12.99 40.06
CA GLN A 576 17.37 -11.72 39.52
C GLN A 576 17.43 -11.75 37.99
N ILE A 577 17.96 -12.83 37.40
CA ILE A 577 17.99 -13.00 35.94
C ILE A 577 16.57 -13.00 35.38
N THR A 578 15.64 -13.72 36.01
CA THR A 578 14.21 -13.75 35.63
C THR A 578 13.59 -12.36 35.68
N ILE A 579 13.88 -11.57 36.71
CA ILE A 579 13.44 -10.17 36.84
C ILE A 579 14.05 -9.30 35.73
N TYR A 580 15.34 -9.46 35.42
CA TYR A 580 15.99 -8.74 34.32
C TYR A 580 15.35 -9.05 32.96
N LEU A 581 14.99 -10.32 32.72
CA LEU A 581 14.22 -10.74 31.55
C LEU A 581 12.80 -10.16 31.57
N GLY A 582 12.17 -10.07 32.74
CA GLY A 582 10.90 -9.39 32.95
C GLY A 582 10.95 -7.89 32.60
N TYR A 583 12.05 -7.20 32.92
CA TYR A 583 12.24 -5.80 32.50
C TYR A 583 12.31 -5.64 30.97
N ILE A 584 12.87 -6.62 30.26
CA ILE A 584 12.84 -6.63 28.79
C ILE A 584 11.37 -6.71 28.30
N ALA A 585 10.53 -7.52 28.95
CA ALA A 585 9.11 -7.60 28.63
C ALA A 585 8.35 -6.29 28.90
N LEU A 586 8.81 -5.43 29.80
CA LEU A 586 8.20 -4.10 29.98
C LEU A 586 8.30 -3.20 28.74
N THR A 587 9.14 -3.56 27.75
CA THR A 587 9.28 -2.81 26.49
C THR A 587 8.19 -3.12 25.46
N PHE A 588 7.29 -4.10 25.69
CA PHE A 588 6.20 -4.41 24.75
C PHE A 588 5.21 -3.24 24.55
N PRO A 589 4.64 -2.59 25.58
CA PRO A 589 3.71 -1.48 25.37
C PRO A 589 4.38 -0.23 24.80
N ILE A 590 5.69 -0.05 25.04
CA ILE A 590 6.45 1.03 24.40
C ILE A 590 6.31 0.92 22.87
N ARG A 591 6.33 -0.30 22.32
CA ARG A 591 6.09 -0.52 20.89
C ARG A 591 4.71 -0.04 20.43
N ILE A 592 3.67 -0.28 21.23
CA ILE A 592 2.30 0.16 20.93
C ILE A 592 2.28 1.70 20.84
N LEU A 593 2.92 2.37 21.80
CA LEU A 593 3.04 3.84 21.80
C LEU A 593 3.83 4.35 20.58
N LEU A 594 4.95 3.71 20.24
CA LEU A 594 5.75 4.05 19.07
C LEU A 594 4.96 3.88 17.76
N THR A 595 4.21 2.78 17.65
CA THR A 595 3.35 2.49 16.49
C THR A 595 2.21 3.49 16.39
N MET A 596 1.61 3.87 17.51
CA MET A 596 0.59 4.93 17.56
C MET A 596 1.16 6.29 17.14
N ALA A 597 2.36 6.65 17.61
CA ALA A 597 3.04 7.88 17.22
C ALA A 597 3.37 7.89 15.71
N PHE A 598 3.84 6.76 15.19
CA PHE A 598 4.08 6.55 13.76
C PHE A 598 2.79 6.70 12.95
N ALA A 599 1.72 6.00 13.34
CA ALA A 599 0.43 6.03 12.65
C ALA A 599 -0.16 7.44 12.61
N LYS A 600 -0.11 8.17 13.74
CA LYS A 600 -0.55 9.57 13.81
C LYS A 600 0.24 10.48 12.86
N LYS A 601 1.55 10.29 12.75
CA LYS A 601 2.41 11.11 11.87
C LYS A 601 2.28 10.74 10.39
N SER A 602 2.08 9.46 10.08
CA SER A 602 1.89 8.97 8.71
C SER A 602 0.45 9.08 8.22
N LYS A 603 -0.49 9.48 9.09
CA LYS A 603 -1.96 9.45 8.86
C LYS A 603 -2.48 8.06 8.50
N ARG A 604 -1.80 7.02 8.99
CA ARG A 604 -2.21 5.63 8.78
C ARG A 604 -3.16 5.18 9.89
N TYR A 605 -4.01 4.23 9.55
CA TYR A 605 -4.91 3.61 10.50
C TYR A 605 -4.14 2.68 11.46
N PHE A 606 -4.52 2.70 12.74
CA PHE A 606 -3.93 1.85 13.76
C PHE A 606 -5.02 1.27 14.66
N GLU A 607 -5.08 -0.05 14.73
CA GLU A 607 -6.00 -0.78 15.61
C GLU A 607 -5.39 -0.93 17.00
N PHE A 608 -5.79 -0.05 17.92
CA PHE A 608 -5.32 -0.13 19.30
C PHE A 608 -5.69 -1.48 19.95
N PHE A 609 -6.95 -1.92 19.76
CA PHE A 609 -7.50 -3.14 20.38
C PHE A 609 -7.25 -4.43 19.57
N SER A 610 -6.06 -4.57 18.97
CA SER A 610 -5.69 -5.87 18.39
C SER A 610 -5.40 -6.90 19.51
N VAL A 611 -5.71 -8.17 19.29
CA VAL A 611 -5.47 -9.26 20.27
C VAL A 611 -4.00 -9.29 20.71
N ALA A 612 -3.07 -9.05 19.79
CA ALA A 612 -1.64 -8.95 20.08
C ALA A 612 -1.32 -7.78 21.03
N ASN A 613 -1.90 -6.61 20.82
CA ASN A 613 -1.70 -5.45 21.67
C ASN A 613 -2.32 -5.64 23.07
N ILE A 614 -3.49 -6.27 23.15
CA ILE A 614 -4.14 -6.61 24.42
C ILE A 614 -3.26 -7.58 25.21
N LEU A 615 -2.68 -8.58 24.54
CA LEU A 615 -1.75 -9.52 25.17
C LEU A 615 -0.47 -8.83 25.64
N ASP A 616 0.10 -7.93 24.84
CA ASP A 616 1.27 -7.12 25.22
C ASP A 616 0.98 -6.24 26.46
N ILE A 617 -0.21 -5.65 26.55
CA ILE A 617 -0.66 -4.89 27.73
C ILE A 617 -0.85 -5.83 28.94
N CYS A 618 -1.38 -7.04 28.73
CA CYS A 618 -1.55 -8.03 29.78
C CYS A 618 -0.20 -8.46 30.36
N ILE A 619 0.77 -8.83 29.50
CA ILE A 619 2.14 -9.18 29.87
C ILE A 619 2.76 -8.06 30.71
N PHE A 620 2.65 -6.82 30.24
CA PHE A 620 3.15 -5.65 30.97
C PHE A 620 2.47 -5.47 32.33
N SER A 621 1.15 -5.62 32.39
CA SER A 621 0.39 -5.46 33.63
C SER A 621 0.80 -6.49 34.67
N VAL A 622 0.97 -7.75 34.26
CA VAL A 622 1.44 -8.84 35.13
C VAL A 622 2.83 -8.55 35.68
N PHE A 623 3.78 -8.13 34.83
CA PHE A 623 5.13 -7.78 35.28
C PHE A 623 5.17 -6.53 36.16
N ILE A 624 4.34 -5.51 35.90
CA ILE A 624 4.27 -4.34 36.77
C ILE A 624 3.67 -4.67 38.13
N ILE A 625 2.58 -5.44 38.18
CA ILE A 625 1.96 -5.85 39.43
C ILE A 625 2.97 -6.64 40.26
N ARG A 626 3.70 -7.55 39.62
CA ARG A 626 4.80 -8.30 40.22
C ARG A 626 5.87 -7.38 40.81
N LEU A 627 6.43 -6.46 40.01
CA LEU A 627 7.47 -5.53 40.45
C LEU A 627 7.00 -4.62 41.60
N TYR A 628 5.74 -4.20 41.56
CA TYR A 628 5.13 -3.41 42.62
C TYR A 628 5.03 -4.21 43.92
N LEU A 629 4.58 -5.47 43.84
CA LEU A 629 4.52 -6.36 45.00
C LEU A 629 5.93 -6.59 45.56
N GLU A 630 6.90 -6.97 44.73
CA GLU A 630 8.30 -7.15 45.18
C GLU A 630 8.88 -5.90 45.84
N PHE A 631 8.66 -4.73 45.24
CA PHE A 631 9.13 -3.45 45.80
C PHE A 631 8.49 -3.19 47.17
N LYS A 632 7.18 -3.36 47.30
CA LYS A 632 6.46 -3.17 48.56
C LYS A 632 7.01 -4.06 49.67
N TYR A 633 7.18 -5.36 49.39
CA TYR A 633 7.70 -6.30 50.38
C TYR A 633 9.17 -6.05 50.72
N TYR A 634 9.98 -5.66 49.72
CA TYR A 634 11.35 -5.23 49.98
C TYR A 634 11.39 -4.02 50.91
N THR A 635 10.52 -3.02 50.70
CA THR A 635 10.45 -1.84 51.58
C THR A 635 9.93 -2.17 52.98
N ASP A 636 8.95 -3.06 53.11
CA ASP A 636 8.42 -3.49 54.40
C ASP A 636 9.48 -4.26 55.21
N GLY A 637 10.24 -5.13 54.55
CA GLY A 637 11.41 -5.80 55.16
C GLY A 637 12.50 -4.81 55.57
N LEU A 638 12.77 -3.79 54.75
CA LEU A 638 13.80 -2.77 55.02
C LEU A 638 13.45 -1.90 56.25
N ASN A 639 12.17 -1.61 56.45
CA ASN A 639 11.69 -0.80 57.58
C ASN A 639 11.76 -1.55 58.92
N ASN A 640 11.71 -2.89 58.89
CA ASN A 640 11.66 -3.71 60.10
C ASN A 640 13.04 -4.19 60.58
N ALA A 641 14.08 -4.17 59.74
CA ALA A 641 15.40 -4.66 60.08
C ALA A 641 16.36 -3.55 60.55
N ARG A 642 17.04 -3.75 61.69
CA ARG A 642 17.98 -2.78 62.28
C ARG A 642 19.35 -2.83 61.62
N ASP A 643 19.86 -4.03 61.32
CA ASP A 643 21.18 -4.24 60.70
C ASP A 643 21.11 -4.75 59.25
N SER A 644 22.19 -4.55 58.46
CA SER A 644 22.26 -5.01 57.06
C SER A 644 22.21 -6.53 56.91
N ASP A 645 22.81 -7.26 57.86
CA ASP A 645 22.82 -8.72 57.86
C ASP A 645 21.47 -9.29 58.35
N GLU A 646 20.76 -8.53 59.19
CA GLU A 646 19.36 -8.82 59.53
C GLU A 646 18.43 -8.54 58.37
N ARG A 647 18.69 -7.52 57.54
CA ARG A 647 17.86 -7.20 56.36
C ARG A 647 17.79 -8.36 55.37
N GLY A 648 18.94 -8.99 55.07
CA GLY A 648 18.97 -10.17 54.20
C GLY A 648 18.13 -11.29 54.79
N ARG A 649 18.38 -11.65 56.05
CA ARG A 649 17.66 -12.74 56.74
C ARG A 649 16.17 -12.47 56.93
N MET A 650 15.77 -11.26 57.31
CA MET A 650 14.35 -10.89 57.43
C MET A 650 13.65 -10.87 56.08
N TYR A 651 14.32 -10.47 55.01
CA TYR A 651 13.75 -10.58 53.67
C TYR A 651 13.50 -12.07 53.32
N TYR A 652 14.46 -12.95 53.57
CA TYR A 652 14.28 -14.39 53.38
C TYR A 652 13.16 -14.95 54.27
N ASP A 653 13.16 -14.64 55.56
CA ASP A 653 12.12 -15.08 56.47
C ASP A 653 10.74 -14.56 56.03
N ASN A 654 10.59 -13.29 55.67
CA ASN A 654 9.29 -12.75 55.25
C ASN A 654 8.82 -13.34 53.91
N VAL A 655 9.73 -13.62 52.97
CA VAL A 655 9.38 -14.21 51.67
C VAL A 655 9.01 -15.69 51.80
N PHE A 656 9.73 -16.46 52.62
CA PHE A 656 9.51 -17.90 52.75
C PHE A 656 8.52 -18.29 53.86
N ARG A 657 8.34 -17.46 54.89
CA ARG A 657 7.49 -17.76 56.06
C ARG A 657 6.03 -17.36 55.85
N ASP A 658 5.76 -16.30 55.08
CA ASP A 658 4.41 -16.01 54.58
C ASP A 658 4.18 -16.84 53.31
N THR A 659 3.92 -18.14 53.49
CA THR A 659 3.73 -19.12 52.42
C THR A 659 2.74 -18.65 51.36
N GLY A 660 1.68 -17.94 51.75
CA GLY A 660 0.68 -17.44 50.82
C GLY A 660 1.23 -16.41 49.80
N PHE A 661 2.23 -15.60 50.16
CA PHE A 661 2.73 -14.56 49.26
C PHE A 661 3.60 -15.12 48.14
N SER A 662 4.50 -16.07 48.46
CA SER A 662 5.32 -16.76 47.46
C SER A 662 4.44 -17.45 46.41
N ASP A 663 3.32 -18.03 46.82
CA ASP A 663 2.39 -18.70 45.91
C ASP A 663 1.77 -17.73 44.89
N TYR A 664 1.30 -16.55 45.33
CA TYR A 664 0.77 -15.52 44.42
C TYR A 664 1.80 -15.04 43.39
N LEU A 665 3.02 -14.88 43.88
CA LEU A 665 4.16 -14.48 43.08
C LEU A 665 4.43 -15.52 41.97
N ASP A 666 4.44 -16.81 42.28
CA ASP A 666 4.64 -17.88 41.30
C ASP A 666 3.45 -18.02 40.34
N TYR A 667 2.21 -17.76 40.79
CA TYR A 667 1.05 -17.66 39.89
C TYR A 667 1.19 -16.53 38.86
N LEU A 668 1.75 -15.37 39.25
CA LEU A 668 1.99 -14.28 38.31
C LEU A 668 3.07 -14.64 37.28
N TYR A 669 4.15 -15.33 37.67
CA TYR A 669 5.18 -15.75 36.72
C TYR A 669 4.71 -16.85 35.77
N SER A 670 3.95 -17.83 36.25
CA SER A 670 3.36 -18.85 35.39
C SER A 670 2.37 -18.22 34.40
N LEU A 671 1.56 -17.25 34.82
CA LEU A 671 0.70 -16.48 33.93
C LEU A 671 1.51 -15.67 32.91
N ALA A 672 2.56 -14.98 33.33
CA ALA A 672 3.44 -14.25 32.43
C ALA A 672 4.08 -15.17 31.37
N SER A 673 4.57 -16.34 31.78
CA SER A 673 5.11 -17.35 30.87
C SER A 673 4.06 -17.84 29.88
N ALA A 674 2.85 -18.16 30.35
CA ALA A 674 1.74 -18.56 29.49
C ALA A 674 1.41 -17.47 28.46
N CYS A 675 1.38 -16.20 28.87
CA CYS A 675 1.17 -15.08 27.96
C CYS A 675 2.30 -14.90 26.95
N LEU A 676 3.57 -15.11 27.33
CA LEU A 676 4.71 -15.06 26.41
C LEU A 676 4.65 -16.18 25.36
N TRP A 677 4.26 -17.40 25.74
CA TRP A 677 4.03 -18.49 24.80
C TRP A 677 2.84 -18.23 23.88
N LEU A 678 1.74 -17.72 24.43
CA LEU A 678 0.59 -17.29 23.62
C LEU A 678 1.01 -16.21 22.61
N ARG A 679 1.91 -15.30 23.01
CA ARG A 679 2.44 -14.26 22.12
C ARG A 679 3.21 -14.86 20.95
N ILE A 680 4.03 -15.89 21.18
CA ILE A 680 4.73 -16.64 20.12
C ILE A 680 3.73 -17.31 19.17
N ILE A 681 2.66 -17.93 19.71
CA ILE A 681 1.60 -18.53 18.88
C ILE A 681 0.95 -17.48 17.98
N LEU A 682 0.69 -16.29 18.50
CA LEU A 682 0.17 -15.17 17.69
C LEU A 682 1.17 -14.70 16.63
N LEU A 683 2.47 -14.95 16.78
CA LEU A 683 3.43 -14.67 15.71
C LEU A 683 3.33 -15.69 14.56
N PHE A 684 2.93 -16.94 14.83
CA PHE A 684 2.69 -17.90 13.76
C PHE A 684 1.52 -17.54 12.84
N ARG A 685 0.69 -16.56 13.23
CA ARG A 685 -0.39 -15.98 12.41
C ARG A 685 0.09 -15.46 11.04
N LEU A 686 1.38 -15.15 10.88
CA LEU A 686 1.93 -14.65 9.60
C LEU A 686 2.61 -15.70 8.76
N THR A 687 2.58 -16.95 9.19
CA THR A 687 3.03 -18.06 8.35
C THR A 687 1.93 -18.42 7.34
N ARG A 688 2.32 -18.79 6.12
CA ARG A 688 1.38 -19.16 5.05
C ARG A 688 0.44 -20.32 5.45
N PHE A 689 0.91 -21.21 6.32
CA PHE A 689 0.16 -22.38 6.77
C PHE A 689 -0.66 -22.12 8.04
N LEU A 690 -0.02 -21.66 9.13
CA LEU A 690 -0.72 -21.47 10.41
C LEU A 690 -1.55 -20.18 10.44
N GLY A 691 -1.23 -19.20 9.60
CA GLY A 691 -1.92 -17.91 9.55
C GLY A 691 -3.42 -18.00 9.29
N PRO A 692 -3.86 -18.62 8.19
CA PRO A 692 -5.27 -18.89 7.96
C PRO A 692 -5.92 -19.64 9.12
N LEU A 693 -5.27 -20.70 9.63
CA LEU A 693 -5.81 -21.53 10.73
C LEU A 693 -6.08 -20.69 11.98
N VAL A 694 -5.12 -19.89 12.43
CA VAL A 694 -5.28 -19.00 13.59
C VAL A 694 -6.40 -17.99 13.34
N LYS A 695 -6.52 -17.48 12.11
CA LYS A 695 -7.60 -16.54 11.78
C LYS A 695 -8.98 -17.20 11.77
N MET A 696 -9.08 -18.42 11.28
CA MET A 696 -10.31 -19.20 11.32
C MET A 696 -10.71 -19.49 12.77
N ILE A 697 -9.76 -19.88 13.62
CA ILE A 697 -9.99 -20.04 15.06
C ILE A 697 -10.50 -18.73 15.67
N GLN A 698 -9.88 -17.58 15.36
CA GLN A 698 -10.33 -16.29 15.86
C GLN A 698 -11.79 -15.97 15.48
N ASN A 699 -12.20 -16.26 14.25
CA ASN A 699 -13.58 -16.05 13.81
C ASN A 699 -14.53 -17.02 14.50
N MET A 700 -14.15 -18.30 14.62
CA MET A 700 -14.91 -19.32 15.36
C MET A 700 -15.04 -19.00 16.87
N MET A 701 -14.09 -18.27 17.46
CA MET A 701 -14.19 -17.81 18.85
C MET A 701 -15.38 -16.88 19.08
N GLN A 702 -15.86 -16.17 18.06
CA GLN A 702 -17.08 -15.37 18.18
C GLN A 702 -18.32 -16.26 18.34
N ASP A 703 -18.41 -17.34 17.57
CA ASP A 703 -19.49 -18.33 17.67
C ASP A 703 -19.43 -19.05 19.02
N ILE A 704 -18.22 -19.42 19.47
CA ILE A 704 -17.99 -19.95 20.82
C ILE A 704 -18.45 -18.95 21.88
N GLY A 705 -18.17 -17.65 21.70
CA GLY A 705 -18.60 -16.61 22.63
C GLY A 705 -20.12 -16.52 22.77
N ILE A 706 -20.86 -16.57 21.65
CA ILE A 706 -22.34 -16.60 21.65
C ILE A 706 -22.84 -17.87 22.34
N PHE A 707 -22.24 -19.02 22.03
CA PHE A 707 -22.57 -20.29 22.65
C PHE A 707 -22.26 -20.31 24.16
N MET A 708 -21.16 -19.70 24.60
CA MET A 708 -20.78 -19.61 26.01
C MET A 708 -21.81 -18.87 26.85
N VAL A 709 -22.56 -17.91 26.27
CA VAL A 709 -23.68 -17.25 26.97
C VAL A 709 -24.80 -18.26 27.28
N LEU A 710 -25.13 -19.14 26.33
CA LEU A 710 -26.12 -20.20 26.55
C LEU A 710 -25.62 -21.19 27.59
N PHE A 711 -24.35 -21.62 27.49
CA PHE A 711 -23.71 -22.54 28.44
C PHE A 711 -23.69 -21.97 29.87
N ILE A 712 -23.23 -20.72 30.06
CA ILE A 712 -23.17 -20.07 31.37
C ILE A 712 -24.57 -19.90 31.95
N THR A 713 -25.57 -19.55 31.13
CA THR A 713 -26.96 -19.43 31.59
C THR A 713 -27.47 -20.76 32.12
N GLN A 714 -27.22 -21.86 31.40
CA GLN A 714 -27.56 -23.20 31.88
C GLN A 714 -26.79 -23.56 33.15
N LEU A 715 -25.48 -23.31 33.21
CA LEU A 715 -24.65 -23.58 34.38
C LEU A 715 -25.20 -22.87 35.62
N ILE A 716 -25.56 -21.59 35.51
CA ILE A 716 -26.12 -20.79 36.61
C ILE A 716 -27.47 -21.35 37.06
N VAL A 717 -28.37 -21.68 36.13
CA VAL A 717 -29.69 -22.24 36.47
C VAL A 717 -29.54 -23.56 37.23
N PHE A 718 -28.70 -24.47 36.73
CA PHE A 718 -28.45 -25.74 37.40
C PHE A 718 -27.72 -25.54 38.73
N ALA A 719 -26.73 -24.64 38.82
CA ALA A 719 -26.02 -24.36 40.07
C ALA A 719 -26.95 -23.80 41.16
N CYS A 720 -27.88 -22.91 40.81
CA CYS A 720 -28.90 -22.42 41.73
C CYS A 720 -29.81 -23.54 42.25
N ILE A 721 -30.26 -24.42 41.35
CA ILE A 721 -31.09 -25.59 41.72
C ILE A 721 -30.29 -26.56 42.59
N GLY A 722 -29.02 -26.81 42.22
CA GLY A 722 -28.13 -27.73 42.91
C GLY A 722 -27.82 -27.26 44.33
N ASN A 723 -27.46 -25.98 44.49
CA ASN A 723 -27.25 -25.38 45.81
C ASN A 723 -28.53 -25.44 46.67
N LEU A 724 -29.69 -25.08 46.11
CA LEU A 724 -30.94 -25.07 46.87
C LEU A 724 -31.42 -26.48 47.29
N LEU A 725 -31.18 -27.50 46.45
CA LEU A 725 -31.61 -28.88 46.74
C LEU A 725 -30.58 -29.69 47.55
N PHE A 726 -29.30 -29.40 47.42
CA PHE A 726 -28.20 -30.22 47.94
C PHE A 726 -27.22 -29.43 48.83
N SER A 727 -27.66 -28.36 49.49
CA SER A 727 -26.83 -27.57 50.42
C SER A 727 -26.21 -28.40 51.56
N ASP A 728 -26.77 -29.55 51.89
CA ASP A 728 -26.21 -30.51 52.87
C ASP A 728 -24.97 -31.27 52.33
N VAL A 729 -24.67 -31.21 51.03
CA VAL A 729 -23.54 -31.87 50.38
C VAL A 729 -22.40 -30.86 50.22
N THR A 730 -21.18 -31.18 50.67
CA THR A 730 -20.02 -30.28 50.66
C THR A 730 -19.73 -29.66 49.27
N ASN A 731 -19.96 -30.42 48.20
CA ASN A 731 -19.73 -29.98 46.83
C ASN A 731 -20.79 -28.98 46.31
N TYR A 732 -21.92 -28.85 47.02
CA TYR A 732 -23.05 -27.99 46.68
C TYR A 732 -23.43 -27.03 47.82
N GLU A 733 -22.60 -26.93 48.87
CA GLU A 733 -22.83 -26.09 50.05
C GLU A 733 -22.97 -24.62 49.65
N ASP A 734 -22.10 -24.15 48.76
CA ASP A 734 -22.10 -22.79 48.23
C ASP A 734 -22.39 -22.76 46.74
N PHE A 735 -22.90 -21.62 46.26
CA PHE A 735 -23.12 -21.40 44.83
C PHE A 735 -21.83 -21.56 44.01
N TYR A 736 -20.67 -21.16 44.58
CA TYR A 736 -19.37 -21.30 43.93
C TYR A 736 -18.97 -22.77 43.78
N GLU A 737 -19.04 -23.56 44.87
CA GLU A 737 -18.72 -24.99 44.81
C GLU A 737 -19.72 -25.75 43.93
N ALA A 738 -21.00 -25.37 43.94
CA ALA A 738 -22.00 -25.92 43.01
C ALA A 738 -21.66 -25.61 41.54
N CYS A 739 -21.28 -24.36 41.22
CA CYS A 739 -20.82 -23.98 39.88
C CYS A 739 -19.58 -24.77 39.46
N LYS A 740 -18.59 -24.88 40.35
CA LYS A 740 -17.34 -25.60 40.12
C LYS A 740 -17.58 -27.09 39.91
N THR A 741 -18.36 -27.73 40.77
CA THR A 741 -18.73 -29.15 40.66
C THR A 741 -19.48 -29.43 39.35
N LEU A 742 -20.43 -28.57 38.96
CA LEU A 742 -21.12 -28.71 37.69
C LEU A 742 -20.19 -28.47 36.50
N PHE A 743 -19.29 -27.48 36.58
CA PHE A 743 -18.28 -27.25 35.56
C PHE A 743 -17.35 -28.47 35.41
N ASP A 744 -16.88 -29.07 36.50
CA ASP A 744 -16.07 -30.29 36.46
C ASP A 744 -16.87 -31.47 35.88
N ALA A 745 -18.17 -31.55 36.17
CA ALA A 745 -19.07 -32.53 35.56
C ALA A 745 -19.20 -32.34 34.04
N THR A 746 -19.12 -31.11 33.52
CA THR A 746 -19.08 -30.85 32.06
C THR A 746 -17.84 -31.42 31.40
N MET A 747 -16.71 -31.46 32.12
CA MET A 747 -15.47 -32.08 31.66
C MET A 747 -15.47 -33.61 31.82
N GLY A 748 -16.56 -34.18 32.35
CA GLY A 748 -16.71 -35.61 32.60
C GLY A 748 -16.23 -36.07 33.97
N SER A 749 -15.78 -35.14 34.83
CA SER A 749 -15.37 -35.43 36.20
C SER A 749 -16.55 -35.26 37.14
N TYR A 750 -17.41 -36.28 37.25
CA TYR A 750 -18.52 -36.30 38.21
C TYR A 750 -18.50 -37.59 39.03
N GLU A 751 -18.80 -37.46 40.32
CA GLU A 751 -18.90 -38.59 41.23
C GLU A 751 -20.34 -38.72 41.75
N PHE A 752 -20.98 -39.86 41.49
CA PHE A 752 -22.32 -40.15 42.00
C PHE A 752 -22.35 -40.30 43.53
N SER A 753 -21.25 -40.76 44.11
CA SER A 753 -21.08 -40.93 45.56
C SER A 753 -21.18 -39.64 46.35
N ALA A 754 -21.03 -38.48 45.69
CA ALA A 754 -21.21 -37.18 46.34
C ALA A 754 -22.62 -37.02 46.94
N PHE A 755 -23.64 -37.69 46.38
CA PHE A 755 -25.03 -37.62 46.85
C PHE A 755 -25.39 -38.68 47.88
N ASP A 756 -24.52 -39.66 48.14
CA ASP A 756 -24.77 -40.74 49.11
C ASP A 756 -24.79 -40.26 50.56
N SER A 757 -24.15 -39.11 50.82
CA SER A 757 -24.17 -38.42 52.11
C SER A 757 -25.53 -37.79 52.44
N SER A 758 -26.35 -37.50 51.43
CA SER A 758 -27.68 -36.89 51.61
C SER A 758 -28.76 -37.95 51.83
N SER A 759 -29.15 -38.14 53.09
CA SER A 759 -30.17 -39.15 53.46
C SER A 759 -31.55 -38.94 52.83
N LYS A 760 -31.93 -37.70 52.48
CA LYS A 760 -33.28 -37.36 52.00
C LYS A 760 -33.43 -37.32 50.47
N TYR A 761 -32.37 -36.96 49.75
CA TYR A 761 -32.47 -36.64 48.32
C TYR A 761 -31.51 -37.43 47.42
N ASN A 762 -30.87 -38.49 47.91
CA ASN A 762 -29.88 -39.27 47.17
C ASN A 762 -30.35 -39.64 45.73
N LYS A 763 -31.56 -40.21 45.58
CA LYS A 763 -32.10 -40.59 44.26
C LYS A 763 -32.36 -39.39 43.34
N ILE A 764 -32.74 -38.25 43.90
CA ILE A 764 -32.98 -37.01 43.16
C ILE A 764 -31.65 -36.39 42.70
N GLY A 765 -30.60 -36.46 43.54
CA GLY A 765 -29.24 -36.05 43.18
C GLY A 765 -28.68 -36.82 41.99
N HIS A 766 -28.82 -38.15 42.00
CA HIS A 766 -28.47 -39.00 40.86
C HIS A 766 -29.24 -38.61 39.59
N GLY A 767 -30.55 -38.38 39.68
CA GLY A 767 -31.35 -37.94 38.52
C GLY A 767 -30.93 -36.57 38.00
N TYR A 768 -30.66 -35.62 38.91
CA TYR A 768 -30.25 -34.26 38.61
C TYR A 768 -28.93 -34.22 37.82
N ILE A 769 -27.89 -34.93 38.30
CA ILE A 769 -26.58 -34.94 37.61
C ILE A 769 -26.66 -35.65 36.25
N VAL A 770 -27.47 -36.73 36.14
CA VAL A 770 -27.69 -37.43 34.86
C VAL A 770 -28.35 -36.49 33.83
N ILE A 771 -29.40 -35.77 34.23
CA ILE A 771 -30.07 -34.81 33.33
C ILE A 771 -29.10 -33.70 32.91
N TYR A 772 -28.32 -33.17 33.85
CA TYR A 772 -27.33 -32.13 33.55
C TYR A 772 -26.28 -32.62 32.54
N VAL A 773 -25.70 -33.81 32.76
CA VAL A 773 -24.70 -34.41 31.87
C VAL A 773 -25.29 -34.70 30.48
N ILE A 774 -26.53 -35.19 30.39
CA ILE A 774 -27.20 -35.40 29.08
C ILE A 774 -27.37 -34.07 28.35
N LEU A 775 -27.92 -33.05 29.00
CA LEU A 775 -28.14 -31.75 28.38
C LEU A 775 -26.81 -31.08 27.97
N ASN A 776 -25.78 -31.17 28.80
CA ASN A 776 -24.53 -30.49 28.53
C ASN A 776 -23.62 -31.26 27.57
N ASN A 777 -23.32 -32.54 27.87
CA ASN A 777 -22.30 -33.29 27.15
C ASN A 777 -22.84 -33.91 25.86
N ILE A 778 -24.15 -34.23 25.80
CA ILE A 778 -24.76 -34.83 24.61
C ILE A 778 -25.43 -33.76 23.75
N LEU A 779 -26.24 -32.87 24.32
CA LEU A 779 -26.98 -31.90 23.52
C LEU A 779 -26.12 -30.67 23.17
N LEU A 780 -25.64 -29.93 24.17
CA LEU A 780 -24.93 -28.67 23.94
C LEU A 780 -23.59 -28.87 23.21
N LEU A 781 -22.78 -29.86 23.59
CA LEU A 781 -21.50 -30.10 22.94
C LEU A 781 -21.65 -30.48 21.45
N ASN A 782 -22.63 -31.32 21.11
CA ASN A 782 -22.91 -31.68 19.71
C ASN A 782 -23.42 -30.48 18.90
N LEU A 783 -24.23 -29.61 19.52
CA LEU A 783 -24.67 -28.36 18.89
C LEU A 783 -23.48 -27.43 18.60
N LEU A 784 -22.56 -27.28 19.55
CA LEU A 784 -21.34 -26.48 19.37
C LEU A 784 -20.49 -27.01 18.21
N ILE A 785 -20.26 -28.33 18.16
CA ILE A 785 -19.48 -28.97 17.08
C ILE A 785 -20.14 -28.71 15.72
N ALA A 786 -21.47 -28.82 15.63
CA ALA A 786 -22.20 -28.58 14.39
C ALA A 786 -22.05 -27.12 13.89
N ILE A 787 -22.20 -26.14 14.80
CA ILE A 787 -22.02 -24.71 14.49
C ILE A 787 -20.58 -24.46 14.00
N LEU A 788 -19.58 -24.94 14.75
CA LEU A 788 -18.17 -24.77 14.40
C LEU A 788 -17.79 -25.44 13.08
N SER A 789 -18.33 -26.63 12.80
CA SER A 789 -18.08 -27.32 11.53
C SER A 789 -18.64 -26.56 10.34
N SER A 790 -19.82 -25.94 10.49
CA SER A 790 -20.41 -25.12 9.43
C SER A 790 -19.60 -23.86 9.18
N THR A 791 -19.20 -23.14 10.25
CA THR A 791 -18.35 -21.95 10.12
C THR A 791 -16.97 -22.29 9.55
N TYR A 792 -16.36 -23.40 9.97
CA TYR A 792 -15.06 -23.85 9.45
C TYR A 792 -15.11 -24.10 7.94
N ALA A 793 -16.13 -24.82 7.45
CA ALA A 793 -16.29 -25.10 6.03
C ALA A 793 -16.39 -23.81 5.19
N LEU A 794 -17.14 -22.81 5.68
CA LEU A 794 -17.25 -21.50 5.02
C LEU A 794 -15.94 -20.71 5.00
N LEU A 795 -15.12 -20.83 6.05
CA LEU A 795 -13.87 -20.09 6.15
C LEU A 795 -12.70 -20.78 5.42
N GLU A 796 -12.74 -22.10 5.30
CA GLU A 796 -11.69 -22.88 4.62
C GLU A 796 -11.56 -22.48 3.14
N GLU A 797 -12.69 -22.25 2.47
CA GLU A 797 -12.73 -21.74 1.09
C GLU A 797 -12.01 -20.39 0.95
N LYS A 798 -11.99 -19.58 2.02
CA LYS A 798 -11.40 -18.22 2.06
C LYS A 798 -10.02 -18.16 2.70
N LYS A 799 -9.36 -19.29 2.97
CA LYS A 799 -8.10 -19.37 3.73
C LYS A 799 -6.99 -18.46 3.20
N LEU A 800 -6.80 -18.43 1.88
CA LEU A 800 -5.73 -17.69 1.22
C LEU A 800 -5.93 -16.19 1.40
N VAL A 801 -7.17 -15.74 1.26
CA VAL A 801 -7.49 -14.34 1.41
C VAL A 801 -7.38 -13.87 2.86
N LEU A 802 -7.81 -14.70 3.81
CA LEU A 802 -7.63 -14.40 5.24
C LEU A 802 -6.14 -14.17 5.57
N TYR A 803 -5.25 -14.96 4.97
CA TYR A 803 -3.81 -14.78 5.11
C TYR A 803 -3.29 -13.47 4.48
N ILE A 804 -3.69 -13.17 3.24
CA ILE A 804 -3.32 -11.90 2.58
C ILE A 804 -3.79 -10.72 3.42
N ASN A 805 -5.02 -10.75 3.91
CA ASN A 805 -5.57 -9.68 4.72
C ASN A 805 -4.75 -9.43 6.00
N GLU A 806 -4.30 -10.48 6.68
CA GLU A 806 -3.44 -10.33 7.86
C GLU A 806 -2.07 -9.73 7.51
N ILE A 807 -1.49 -10.05 6.35
CA ILE A 807 -0.29 -9.38 5.84
C ILE A 807 -0.56 -7.90 5.59
N LEU A 808 -1.67 -7.56 4.92
CA LEU A 808 -2.00 -6.19 4.58
C LEU A 808 -2.31 -5.33 5.81
N LYS A 809 -2.94 -5.90 6.85
CA LYS A 809 -3.13 -5.21 8.13
C LYS A 809 -1.80 -4.79 8.74
N LEU A 810 -0.80 -5.67 8.68
CA LEU A 810 0.53 -5.38 9.18
C LEU A 810 1.31 -4.39 8.32
N ARG A 811 1.01 -4.30 7.02
CA ARG A 811 1.63 -3.33 6.12
C ARG A 811 1.46 -1.91 6.62
N SER A 812 0.26 -1.55 7.04
CA SER A 812 -0.02 -0.21 7.56
C SER A 812 0.94 0.20 8.69
N SER A 813 1.30 -0.75 9.56
CA SER A 813 2.20 -0.55 10.70
C SER A 813 3.69 -0.70 10.35
N SER A 814 4.07 -1.62 9.47
CA SER A 814 5.47 -2.07 9.32
C SER A 814 6.14 -1.66 8.00
N GLU A 815 5.39 -1.14 7.04
CA GLU A 815 5.93 -0.70 5.76
C GLU A 815 6.93 0.45 5.93
N TYR A 816 7.99 0.39 5.14
CA TYR A 816 9.06 1.36 5.17
C TYR A 816 8.62 2.75 4.67
N ASP A 817 8.45 3.68 5.61
CA ASP A 817 8.44 5.11 5.35
C ASP A 817 9.84 5.73 5.59
N LYS A 818 10.32 6.47 4.58
CA LYS A 818 11.58 7.24 4.62
C LYS A 818 11.62 8.25 5.79
N ARG A 819 10.47 8.66 6.32
CA ARG A 819 10.39 9.68 7.38
C ARG A 819 10.54 9.11 8.79
N CYS A 820 9.80 8.05 9.15
CA CYS A 820 9.67 7.63 10.55
C CYS A 820 9.60 6.10 10.79
N SER A 821 9.95 5.27 9.80
CA SER A 821 9.76 3.81 9.91
C SER A 821 10.66 3.10 10.94
N ALA A 822 11.78 3.70 11.34
CA ALA A 822 12.65 3.14 12.39
C ALA A 822 11.87 2.94 13.70
N LEU A 823 10.95 3.85 14.02
CA LEU A 823 10.13 3.79 15.25
C LEU A 823 9.30 2.50 15.38
N VAL A 824 8.92 1.87 14.26
CA VAL A 824 8.09 0.66 14.28
C VAL A 824 8.91 -0.60 14.01
N SER A 825 10.14 -0.45 13.51
CA SER A 825 10.99 -1.57 13.12
C SER A 825 11.77 -2.16 14.30
N THR A 826 11.73 -1.50 15.45
CA THR A 826 12.40 -1.97 16.66
C THR A 826 11.69 -3.19 17.24
N PHE A 827 12.48 -4.13 17.74
CA PHE A 827 12.02 -5.28 18.52
C PHE A 827 12.46 -5.11 19.99
N PRO A 828 11.71 -5.64 20.97
CA PRO A 828 12.15 -5.71 22.37
C PRO A 828 13.56 -6.33 22.47
N PRO A 829 14.48 -5.85 23.33
CA PRO A 829 14.40 -4.68 24.21
C PRO A 829 14.68 -3.33 23.54
N TRP A 830 15.11 -3.32 22.27
CA TRP A 830 15.61 -2.14 21.56
C TRP A 830 14.56 -1.04 21.36
N ASN A 831 13.28 -1.35 21.53
CA ASN A 831 12.19 -0.36 21.57
C ASN A 831 12.44 0.77 22.58
N LEU A 832 13.10 0.46 23.71
CA LEU A 832 13.41 1.47 24.71
C LEU A 832 14.36 2.54 24.14
N PHE A 833 15.32 2.13 23.30
CA PHE A 833 16.23 3.05 22.62
C PHE A 833 15.45 3.95 21.66
N ALA A 834 14.56 3.39 20.84
CA ALA A 834 13.74 4.18 19.91
C ALA A 834 12.83 5.20 20.61
N LEU A 835 12.35 4.89 21.82
CA LEU A 835 11.57 5.82 22.63
C LEU A 835 12.34 7.13 22.89
N PHE A 836 13.64 7.06 23.24
CA PHE A 836 14.47 8.25 23.47
C PHE A 836 14.63 9.13 22.22
N PHE A 837 14.62 8.54 21.03
CA PHE A 837 14.74 9.29 19.77
C PHE A 837 13.39 9.70 19.17
N THR A 838 12.28 9.22 19.72
CA THR A 838 10.93 9.52 19.21
C THR A 838 10.62 11.01 19.22
N PRO A 839 10.85 11.77 20.31
CA PRO A 839 10.67 13.22 20.29
C PRO A 839 11.51 13.89 19.20
N ALA A 840 12.78 13.49 19.06
CA ALA A 840 13.67 14.06 18.05
C ALA A 840 13.16 13.83 16.62
N ILE A 841 12.70 12.62 16.29
CA ILE A 841 12.10 12.31 14.99
C ILE A 841 10.79 13.08 14.78
N MET A 842 9.94 13.16 15.81
CA MET A 842 8.63 13.82 15.70
C MET A 842 8.75 15.32 15.43
N PHE A 843 9.68 16.01 16.08
CA PHE A 843 9.86 17.46 15.97
C PHE A 843 10.78 17.91 14.82
N GLN A 844 11.61 17.03 14.25
CA GLN A 844 12.53 17.42 13.19
C GLN A 844 11.82 17.62 11.84
N LYS A 845 12.11 18.74 11.15
CA LYS A 845 11.60 19.03 9.79
C LYS A 845 12.06 18.03 8.73
N ASN A 846 13.27 17.47 8.87
CA ASN A 846 13.83 16.47 7.96
C ASN A 846 14.31 15.23 8.73
N PRO A 847 13.41 14.31 9.11
CA PRO A 847 13.74 13.16 9.95
C PRO A 847 14.52 12.05 9.21
N LYS A 848 14.79 12.19 7.91
CA LYS A 848 15.39 11.14 7.07
C LYS A 848 16.75 10.66 7.61
N PHE A 849 17.58 11.58 8.08
CA PHE A 849 18.92 11.26 8.59
C PHE A 849 18.84 10.50 9.92
N LEU A 850 18.08 11.02 10.90
CA LEU A 850 17.90 10.33 12.18
C LEU A 850 17.24 8.95 12.00
N ASN A 851 16.24 8.85 11.14
CA ASN A 851 15.59 7.58 10.80
C ASN A 851 16.60 6.57 10.25
N LEU A 852 17.49 6.98 9.34
CA LEU A 852 18.54 6.10 8.80
C LEU A 852 19.57 5.68 9.86
N VAL A 853 20.00 6.60 10.72
CA VAL A 853 20.93 6.30 11.82
C VAL A 853 20.31 5.28 12.78
N LEU A 854 19.03 5.45 13.14
CA LEU A 854 18.32 4.50 14.00
C LEU A 854 18.22 3.12 13.37
N PHE A 855 17.92 3.02 12.08
CA PHE A 855 17.94 1.73 11.38
C PHE A 855 19.30 1.03 11.46
N HIS A 856 20.41 1.78 11.35
CA HIS A 856 21.75 1.19 11.51
C HIS A 856 21.99 0.68 12.93
N VAL A 857 21.52 1.41 13.95
CA VAL A 857 21.62 0.99 15.35
C VAL A 857 20.76 -0.25 15.62
N GLU A 858 19.52 -0.27 15.12
CA GLU A 858 18.60 -1.41 15.25
C GLU A 858 19.09 -2.65 14.52
N TYR A 859 19.78 -2.47 13.39
CA TYR A 859 20.34 -3.56 12.61
C TYR A 859 21.64 -4.12 13.22
N LEU A 860 22.35 -3.37 14.06
CA LEU A 860 23.64 -3.79 14.64
C LEU A 860 23.57 -5.11 15.42
N PRO A 861 22.58 -5.38 16.30
CA PRO A 861 22.46 -6.66 16.99
C PRO A 861 22.21 -7.82 16.02
N ILE A 862 21.39 -7.59 14.99
CA ILE A 862 21.11 -8.57 13.93
C ILE A 862 22.38 -8.87 13.14
N LEU A 863 23.13 -7.83 12.78
CA LEU A 863 24.41 -7.92 12.10
C LEU A 863 25.40 -8.79 12.89
N VAL A 864 25.54 -8.54 14.20
CA VAL A 864 26.43 -9.32 15.07
C VAL A 864 25.98 -10.78 15.14
N LEU A 865 24.68 -11.04 15.32
CA LEU A 865 24.14 -12.40 15.34
C LEU A 865 24.41 -13.15 14.03
N LEU A 866 24.12 -12.51 12.89
CA LEU A 866 24.35 -13.10 11.56
C LEU A 866 25.83 -13.35 11.32
N PHE A 867 26.70 -12.46 11.79
CA PHE A 867 28.14 -12.65 11.72
C PHE A 867 28.63 -13.86 12.53
N VAL A 868 28.09 -14.06 13.74
CA VAL A 868 28.39 -15.26 14.56
C VAL A 868 27.90 -16.53 13.87
N VAL A 869 26.66 -16.54 13.36
CA VAL A 869 26.12 -17.69 12.61
C VAL A 869 26.96 -17.99 11.37
N TYR A 870 27.38 -16.95 10.65
CA TYR A 870 28.23 -17.06 9.48
C TYR A 870 29.62 -17.66 9.83
N LEU A 871 30.23 -17.19 10.91
CA LEU A 871 31.51 -17.71 11.42
C LEU A 871 31.39 -19.18 11.82
N ILE A 872 30.36 -19.55 12.59
CA ILE A 872 30.13 -20.94 13.02
C ILE A 872 29.90 -21.85 11.80
N GLY A 873 29.05 -21.43 10.87
CA GLY A 873 28.78 -22.19 9.65
C GLY A 873 30.05 -22.40 8.83
N ASN A 874 30.86 -21.36 8.63
CA ASN A 874 32.14 -21.49 7.95
C ASN A 874 33.14 -22.38 8.71
N ALA A 875 33.21 -22.29 10.04
CA ALA A 875 34.07 -23.15 10.84
C ALA A 875 33.69 -24.64 10.65
N ILE A 876 32.41 -24.96 10.53
CA ILE A 876 31.91 -26.31 10.22
C ILE A 876 32.26 -26.72 8.78
N PHE A 877 32.18 -25.80 7.80
CA PHE A 877 32.48 -26.11 6.40
C PHE A 877 33.98 -26.21 6.08
N ILE A 878 34.87 -25.60 6.85
CA ILE A 878 36.33 -25.63 6.59
C ILE A 878 36.88 -27.07 6.55
N PRO A 879 36.62 -27.95 7.54
CA PRO A 879 37.08 -29.35 7.48
C PRO A 879 36.54 -30.10 6.26
N LEU A 880 35.27 -29.88 5.91
CA LEU A 880 34.63 -30.52 4.75
C LEU A 880 35.22 -30.01 3.42
N ALA A 881 35.45 -28.71 3.31
CA ALA A 881 36.09 -28.09 2.16
C ALA A 881 37.55 -28.56 2.00
N TYR A 882 38.27 -28.74 3.10
CA TYR A 882 39.62 -29.29 3.08
C TYR A 882 39.66 -30.72 2.55
N LEU A 883 38.81 -31.61 3.09
CA LEU A 883 38.69 -33.00 2.64
C LEU A 883 38.26 -33.09 1.17
N LYS A 884 37.25 -32.31 0.78
CA LYS A 884 36.81 -32.27 -0.62
C LYS A 884 37.90 -31.70 -1.54
N GLY A 885 38.65 -30.70 -1.07
CA GLY A 885 39.79 -30.15 -1.79
C GLY A 885 40.90 -31.19 -2.03
N ILE A 886 41.19 -32.04 -1.03
CA ILE A 886 42.10 -33.19 -1.21
C ILE A 886 41.53 -34.14 -2.26
N TYR A 887 40.27 -34.54 -2.14
CA TYR A 887 39.62 -35.46 -3.08
C TYR A 887 39.66 -34.94 -4.51
N VAL A 888 39.30 -33.67 -4.74
CA VAL A 888 39.33 -33.04 -6.07
C VAL A 888 40.75 -32.96 -6.63
N ASN A 889 41.74 -32.56 -5.80
CA ASN A 889 43.14 -32.51 -6.24
C ASN A 889 43.72 -33.91 -6.52
N LEU A 890 43.33 -34.93 -5.76
CA LEU A 890 43.72 -36.32 -5.98
C LEU A 890 43.13 -36.85 -7.30
N GLN A 891 41.83 -36.62 -7.52
CA GLN A 891 41.14 -37.01 -8.74
C GLN A 891 41.73 -36.32 -9.98
N GLN A 892 42.05 -35.02 -9.89
CA GLN A 892 42.73 -34.29 -10.97
C GLN A 892 44.15 -34.81 -11.24
N SER A 893 44.85 -35.28 -10.19
CA SER A 893 46.19 -35.86 -10.33
C SER A 893 46.15 -37.20 -11.07
N TRP A 894 45.06 -37.96 -10.94
CA TRP A 894 44.86 -39.23 -11.67
C TRP A 894 44.22 -39.06 -13.04
N SER A 895 43.49 -37.97 -13.28
CA SER A 895 42.84 -37.73 -14.58
C SER A 895 43.85 -37.28 -15.64
N ASN A 896 44.06 -38.11 -16.66
CA ASN A 896 44.92 -37.78 -17.80
C ASN A 896 44.38 -36.63 -18.68
N LYS A 897 43.13 -36.19 -18.49
CA LYS A 897 42.46 -35.21 -19.36
C LYS A 897 42.92 -33.76 -19.17
N VAL A 898 43.57 -33.42 -18.07
CA VAL A 898 44.03 -32.05 -17.82
C VAL A 898 45.38 -31.85 -18.49
N GLU A 899 45.61 -30.80 -19.26
CA GLU A 899 46.95 -30.50 -19.78
C GLU A 899 47.77 -29.82 -18.67
N GLY A 900 48.99 -30.31 -18.45
CA GLY A 900 49.95 -29.81 -17.46
C GLY A 900 50.90 -30.90 -17.00
N ALA A 901 52.16 -30.52 -16.72
CA ALA A 901 53.18 -31.45 -16.26
C ALA A 901 52.73 -32.19 -14.98
N LEU A 902 52.92 -33.51 -14.94
CA LEU A 902 52.53 -34.38 -13.82
C LEU A 902 53.11 -33.87 -12.48
N ALA A 903 54.36 -33.39 -12.50
CA ALA A 903 55.02 -32.79 -11.33
C ALA A 903 54.25 -31.60 -10.72
N TYR A 904 53.65 -30.74 -11.55
CA TYR A 904 52.88 -29.59 -11.06
C TYR A 904 51.59 -30.00 -10.35
N ARG A 905 50.96 -31.11 -10.78
CA ARG A 905 49.75 -31.63 -10.14
C ARG A 905 50.03 -32.20 -8.76
N TRP A 906 51.11 -32.99 -8.65
CA TRP A 906 51.55 -33.52 -7.36
C TRP A 906 52.04 -32.42 -6.42
N LEU A 907 52.78 -31.42 -6.92
CA LEU A 907 53.16 -30.25 -6.12
C LEU A 907 51.93 -29.52 -5.60
N ARG A 908 50.89 -29.32 -6.42
CA ARG A 908 49.63 -28.71 -5.98
C ARG A 908 48.93 -29.52 -4.90
N LEU A 909 48.83 -30.84 -5.06
CA LEU A 909 48.25 -31.71 -4.04
C LEU A 909 49.06 -31.62 -2.74
N PHE A 910 50.38 -31.65 -2.83
CA PHE A 910 51.27 -31.50 -1.67
C PHE A 910 51.07 -30.15 -0.98
N VAL A 911 51.09 -29.04 -1.73
CA VAL A 911 50.81 -27.70 -1.18
C VAL A 911 49.44 -27.66 -0.53
N TRP A 912 48.42 -28.28 -1.12
CA TRP A 912 47.09 -28.33 -0.52
C TRP A 912 47.04 -29.15 0.77
N ILE A 913 47.73 -30.29 0.85
CA ILE A 913 47.78 -31.11 2.06
C ILE A 913 48.46 -30.37 3.21
N PHE A 914 49.57 -29.67 2.96
CA PHE A 914 50.31 -28.98 4.02
C PHE A 914 49.79 -27.58 4.34
N PHE A 915 49.36 -26.82 3.33
CA PHE A 915 48.94 -25.42 3.47
C PHE A 915 47.45 -25.18 3.26
N GLY A 916 46.67 -26.18 2.83
CA GLY A 916 45.25 -26.00 2.50
C GLY A 916 44.42 -25.48 3.66
N ILE A 917 44.68 -25.95 4.89
CA ILE A 917 43.97 -25.44 6.08
C ILE A 917 44.29 -23.98 6.38
N PHE A 918 45.55 -23.57 6.19
CA PHE A 918 45.97 -22.17 6.38
C PHE A 918 45.37 -21.27 5.30
N ILE A 919 45.32 -21.74 4.05
CA ILE A 919 44.66 -21.04 2.94
C ILE A 919 43.16 -20.88 3.21
N LEU A 920 42.49 -21.93 3.70
CA LEU A 920 41.07 -21.87 4.07
C LEU A 920 40.82 -20.90 5.24
N PHE A 921 41.74 -20.83 6.21
CA PHE A 921 41.65 -19.87 7.31
C PHE A 921 41.85 -18.41 6.83
N LEU A 922 42.80 -18.16 5.93
CA LEU A 922 42.95 -16.85 5.30
C LEU A 922 41.72 -16.47 4.46
N ASN A 923 41.14 -17.44 3.75
CA ASN A 923 39.89 -17.25 3.02
C ASN A 923 38.73 -16.96 3.97
N LEU A 924 38.67 -17.55 5.17
CA LEU A 924 37.67 -17.20 6.19
C LEU A 924 37.72 -15.72 6.55
N ILE A 925 38.92 -15.15 6.75
CA ILE A 925 39.08 -13.72 7.06
C ILE A 925 38.59 -12.86 5.88
N ALA A 926 38.99 -13.21 4.65
CA ALA A 926 38.55 -12.49 3.47
C ALA A 926 37.03 -12.59 3.25
N ASP A 927 36.46 -13.78 3.51
CA ASP A 927 35.03 -14.07 3.44
C ASP A 927 34.25 -13.26 4.48
N CYS A 928 34.80 -13.08 5.69
CA CYS A 928 34.22 -12.20 6.71
C CYS A 928 34.15 -10.74 6.24
N ILE A 929 35.21 -10.21 5.64
CA ILE A 929 35.24 -8.84 5.12
C ILE A 929 34.24 -8.69 3.97
N VAL A 930 34.22 -9.63 3.03
CA VAL A 930 33.28 -9.64 1.91
C VAL A 930 31.84 -9.76 2.40
N PHE A 931 31.59 -10.59 3.41
CA PHE A 931 30.27 -10.73 4.02
C PHE A 931 29.79 -9.41 4.64
N PHE A 932 30.62 -8.71 5.43
CA PHE A 932 30.25 -7.39 5.96
C PHE A 932 29.95 -6.37 4.86
N MET A 933 30.76 -6.33 3.79
CA MET A 933 30.50 -5.45 2.65
C MET A 933 29.20 -5.82 1.92
N HIS A 934 28.93 -7.12 1.78
CA HIS A 934 27.71 -7.64 1.14
C HIS A 934 26.45 -7.32 1.95
N LEU A 935 26.52 -7.35 3.29
CA LEU A 935 25.42 -6.95 4.15
C LEU A 935 25.03 -5.47 4.00
N TYR A 936 25.98 -4.59 3.67
CA TYR A 936 25.77 -3.15 3.45
C TYR A 936 25.72 -2.74 1.98
N GLN A 937 25.48 -3.67 1.06
CA GLN A 937 25.43 -3.39 -0.37
C GLN A 937 24.18 -2.57 -0.73
N ASN A 938 24.39 -1.31 -1.15
CA ASN A 938 23.29 -0.41 -1.56
C ASN A 938 22.77 -0.70 -2.99
N LYS A 939 23.60 -1.29 -3.85
CA LYS A 939 23.22 -1.65 -5.22
C LYS A 939 22.59 -3.01 -5.20
N MET A 940 21.27 -3.03 -5.13
CA MET A 940 20.51 -4.26 -5.22
C MET A 940 19.82 -4.39 -6.55
N ASN A 941 19.81 -5.62 -7.05
CA ASN A 941 18.92 -6.01 -8.11
C ASN A 941 17.50 -5.96 -7.53
N TYR A 942 16.80 -4.89 -7.84
CA TYR A 942 15.35 -4.90 -7.75
C TYR A 942 14.87 -6.18 -8.42
N ARG A 943 13.83 -6.78 -7.86
CA ARG A 943 12.96 -7.69 -8.61
C ARG A 943 12.20 -6.85 -9.64
N LYS A 944 12.94 -6.08 -10.45
CA LYS A 944 12.55 -5.74 -11.80
C LYS A 944 12.29 -7.11 -12.38
N GLU A 945 11.01 -7.42 -12.54
CA GLU A 945 10.65 -8.47 -13.45
C GLU A 945 11.58 -8.31 -14.65
N GLN A 946 12.35 -9.35 -14.95
CA GLN A 946 12.85 -9.52 -16.29
C GLN A 946 11.68 -9.79 -17.25
N GLN A 947 10.51 -9.16 -17.04
CA GLN A 947 9.76 -8.60 -18.13
C GLN A 947 10.78 -7.73 -18.87
N LYS A 948 11.36 -8.33 -19.90
CA LYS A 948 11.69 -7.64 -21.12
C LYS A 948 10.53 -6.67 -21.31
N THR A 949 10.67 -5.40 -20.92
CA THR A 949 9.79 -4.35 -21.43
C THR A 949 9.78 -4.65 -22.91
N LYS A 950 8.63 -5.12 -23.43
CA LYS A 950 8.53 -5.58 -24.82
C LYS A 950 9.22 -4.47 -25.60
N ALA A 951 10.36 -4.82 -26.20
CA ALA A 951 11.16 -3.81 -26.88
C ALA A 951 10.20 -3.19 -27.88
N ILE A 952 10.12 -1.85 -27.90
CA ILE A 952 9.34 -1.15 -28.92
C ILE A 952 9.78 -1.76 -30.25
N SER A 953 8.82 -2.22 -31.05
CA SER A 953 9.15 -2.82 -32.32
C SER A 953 9.98 -1.82 -33.12
N VAL A 954 10.90 -2.34 -33.93
CA VAL A 954 11.77 -1.50 -34.76
C VAL A 954 10.92 -0.55 -35.63
N ASP A 955 9.73 -1.01 -36.06
CA ASP A 955 8.79 -0.24 -36.86
C ASP A 955 8.21 0.94 -36.09
N THR A 956 7.73 0.74 -34.86
CA THR A 956 7.22 1.83 -34.04
C THR A 956 8.32 2.83 -33.68
N TYR A 957 9.56 2.36 -33.45
CA TYR A 957 10.70 3.25 -33.27
C TYR A 957 10.97 4.09 -34.53
N ASN A 958 10.93 3.48 -35.72
CA ASN A 958 11.10 4.19 -36.98
C ASN A 958 10.00 5.24 -37.20
N LYS A 959 8.74 4.92 -36.85
CA LYS A 959 7.62 5.87 -36.89
C LYS A 959 7.82 7.07 -35.95
N ILE A 960 8.25 6.83 -34.71
CA ILE A 960 8.63 7.90 -33.77
C ILE A 960 9.71 8.77 -34.39
N LYS A 961 10.75 8.14 -34.94
CA LYS A 961 11.89 8.83 -35.56
C LYS A 961 11.44 9.68 -36.76
N GLU A 962 10.56 9.17 -37.61
CA GLU A 962 10.00 9.91 -38.74
C GLU A 962 9.15 11.11 -38.28
N ALA A 963 8.28 10.93 -37.28
CA ALA A 963 7.49 12.02 -36.71
C ALA A 963 8.37 13.14 -36.14
N PHE A 964 9.44 12.79 -35.42
CA PHE A 964 10.42 13.77 -34.94
C PHE A 964 11.24 14.40 -36.07
N TYR A 965 11.59 13.63 -37.09
CA TYR A 965 12.38 14.11 -38.23
C TYR A 965 11.59 15.14 -39.06
N VAL A 966 10.28 14.92 -39.27
CA VAL A 966 9.38 15.86 -39.95
C VAL A 966 9.33 17.19 -39.22
N GLU A 967 9.14 17.17 -37.91
CA GLU A 967 9.07 18.40 -37.11
C GLU A 967 10.44 19.09 -36.98
N HIS A 968 11.54 18.33 -36.96
CA HIS A 968 12.89 18.87 -36.99
C HIS A 968 13.19 19.57 -38.32
N LYS A 969 12.80 18.96 -39.45
CA LYS A 969 12.94 19.55 -40.79
C LYS A 969 12.15 20.86 -40.94
N ASN A 970 11.06 21.00 -40.19
CA ASN A 970 10.27 22.23 -40.09
C ASN A 970 10.92 23.32 -39.21
N GLY A 971 12.17 23.10 -38.74
CA GLY A 971 12.97 24.09 -38.00
C GLY A 971 12.57 24.27 -36.54
N ARG A 972 11.69 23.41 -35.99
CA ARG A 972 11.23 23.53 -34.61
C ARG A 972 12.19 22.81 -33.66
N LYS A 973 12.64 23.52 -32.62
CA LYS A 973 13.46 22.94 -31.52
C LYS A 973 12.61 22.23 -30.45
N LYS A 974 11.33 22.55 -30.43
CA LYS A 974 10.30 22.02 -29.52
C LYS A 974 9.12 21.51 -30.33
N VAL A 975 8.63 20.33 -29.99
CA VAL A 975 7.43 19.74 -30.61
C VAL A 975 6.41 19.51 -29.52
N CYS A 976 5.25 20.11 -29.67
CA CYS A 976 4.11 19.83 -28.79
C CYS A 976 3.80 18.33 -28.83
N TYR A 977 3.71 17.71 -27.65
CA TYR A 977 3.46 16.28 -27.44
C TYR A 977 2.30 15.76 -28.29
N ASP A 978 1.19 16.51 -28.35
CA ASP A 978 0.00 16.13 -29.13
C ASP A 978 0.29 15.99 -30.62
N LYS A 979 1.22 16.78 -31.18
CA LYS A 979 1.58 16.71 -32.60
C LYS A 979 2.37 15.46 -32.96
N VAL A 980 2.97 14.78 -31.98
CA VAL A 980 3.66 13.50 -32.18
C VAL A 980 2.71 12.34 -31.83
N ILE A 981 1.93 12.47 -30.76
CA ILE A 981 1.01 11.41 -30.30
C ILE A 981 -0.15 11.19 -31.28
N LEU A 982 -0.74 12.25 -31.85
CA LEU A 982 -1.93 12.14 -32.70
C LEU A 982 -1.65 11.36 -33.99
N PRO A 983 -0.59 11.68 -34.77
CA PRO A 983 -0.25 10.89 -35.95
C PRO A 983 0.08 9.44 -35.59
N MET A 984 0.78 9.20 -34.48
CA MET A 984 1.06 7.83 -34.04
C MET A 984 -0.20 7.07 -33.62
N ARG A 985 -1.18 7.76 -33.02
CA ARG A 985 -2.47 7.16 -32.65
C ARG A 985 -3.23 6.70 -33.88
N GLU A 986 -3.20 7.51 -34.94
CA GLU A 986 -3.83 7.21 -36.23
C GLU A 986 -3.08 6.09 -36.95
N GLU A 987 -1.75 6.15 -37.05
CA GLU A 987 -0.93 5.11 -37.72
C GLU A 987 -0.95 3.75 -37.02
N MET A 988 -1.00 3.74 -35.69
CA MET A 988 -1.13 2.50 -34.92
C MET A 988 -2.59 2.07 -34.78
N LYS A 989 -3.52 2.74 -35.48
CA LYS A 989 -4.95 2.40 -35.53
C LYS A 989 -5.53 2.18 -34.13
N VAL A 990 -5.13 2.99 -33.16
CA VAL A 990 -5.40 2.77 -31.73
C VAL A 990 -6.90 2.67 -31.46
N ILE A 991 -7.72 3.46 -32.14
CA ILE A 991 -9.18 3.43 -31.97
C ILE A 991 -9.76 2.11 -32.50
N GLU A 992 -9.34 1.67 -33.69
CA GLU A 992 -9.76 0.40 -34.29
C GLU A 992 -9.30 -0.77 -33.42
N ASN A 993 -8.06 -0.74 -32.92
CA ASN A 993 -7.54 -1.76 -32.01
C ASN A 993 -8.28 -1.80 -30.68
N ILE A 994 -8.72 -0.65 -30.13
CA ILE A 994 -9.58 -0.61 -28.93
C ILE A 994 -10.93 -1.26 -29.24
N GLN A 995 -11.51 -0.96 -30.41
CA GLN A 995 -12.79 -1.55 -30.82
C GLN A 995 -12.67 -3.07 -30.99
N VAL A 996 -11.63 -3.56 -31.67
CA VAL A 996 -11.36 -5.01 -31.82
C VAL A 996 -11.11 -5.67 -30.47
N SER A 997 -10.38 -5.02 -29.57
CA SER A 997 -10.10 -5.54 -28.23
C SER A 997 -11.36 -5.68 -27.36
N ILE A 998 -12.28 -4.72 -27.45
CA ILE A 998 -13.49 -4.68 -26.61
C ILE A 998 -14.58 -5.57 -27.20
N PHE A 999 -14.78 -5.54 -28.51
CA PHE A 999 -15.93 -6.18 -29.16
C PHE A 999 -15.58 -7.50 -29.86
N GLY A 1000 -14.32 -7.93 -29.83
CA GLY A 1000 -13.84 -9.09 -30.57
C GLY A 1000 -14.01 -8.93 -32.08
N ASN A 1001 -13.91 -10.02 -32.83
CA ASN A 1001 -14.20 -10.05 -34.26
C ASN A 1001 -15.72 -9.98 -34.50
N SER A 1002 -16.32 -8.84 -34.19
CA SER A 1002 -17.68 -8.54 -34.60
C SER A 1002 -17.72 -8.39 -36.13
N PRO A 1003 -18.71 -8.97 -36.84
CA PRO A 1003 -18.82 -8.88 -38.30
C PRO A 1003 -19.02 -7.45 -38.83
N LEU A 1004 -19.20 -6.47 -37.93
CA LEU A 1004 -19.29 -5.04 -38.26
C LEU A 1004 -17.92 -4.37 -38.46
N ILE A 1005 -16.81 -5.04 -38.12
CA ILE A 1005 -15.46 -4.51 -38.23
C ILE A 1005 -14.67 -5.39 -39.22
N GLU A 1006 -14.50 -4.93 -40.47
CA GLU A 1006 -13.78 -5.64 -41.55
C GLU A 1006 -12.24 -5.65 -41.36
N THR A 1007 -11.74 -5.77 -40.13
CA THR A 1007 -10.30 -5.82 -39.87
C THR A 1007 -9.83 -7.25 -39.61
N GLU A 1008 -8.86 -7.72 -40.39
CA GLU A 1008 -8.22 -9.05 -40.23
C GLU A 1008 -7.29 -9.15 -38.99
N VAL A 1009 -7.19 -8.09 -38.18
CA VAL A 1009 -6.28 -8.03 -37.04
C VAL A 1009 -6.82 -8.91 -35.92
N SER A 1010 -6.03 -9.90 -35.49
CA SER A 1010 -6.40 -10.74 -34.34
C SER A 1010 -6.47 -9.90 -33.05
N GLN A 1011 -7.35 -10.28 -32.12
CA GLN A 1011 -7.52 -9.57 -30.84
C GLN A 1011 -6.19 -9.47 -30.06
N ASP A 1012 -5.35 -10.50 -30.13
CA ASP A 1012 -4.01 -10.53 -29.53
C ASP A 1012 -3.05 -9.53 -30.18
N GLU A 1013 -3.12 -9.38 -31.50
CA GLU A 1013 -2.30 -8.42 -32.26
C GLU A 1013 -2.73 -6.99 -32.00
N ALA A 1014 -4.04 -6.72 -31.96
CA ALA A 1014 -4.61 -5.42 -31.59
C ALA A 1014 -4.18 -5.01 -30.17
N MET A 1015 -4.25 -5.95 -29.21
CA MET A 1015 -3.76 -5.73 -27.85
C MET A 1015 -2.25 -5.54 -27.79
N GLY A 1016 -1.49 -6.23 -28.64
CA GLY A 1016 -0.06 -6.03 -28.80
C GLY A 1016 0.28 -4.59 -29.22
N GLN A 1017 -0.38 -4.09 -30.26
CA GLN A 1017 -0.20 -2.73 -30.78
C GLN A 1017 -0.65 -1.65 -29.78
N LEU A 1018 -1.71 -1.90 -29.03
CA LEU A 1018 -2.17 -0.99 -27.96
C LEU A 1018 -1.18 -0.89 -26.81
N LYS A 1019 -0.67 -2.03 -26.33
CA LYS A 1019 0.37 -2.08 -25.28
C LYS A 1019 1.61 -1.30 -25.74
N GLU A 1020 1.98 -1.45 -27.01
CA GLU A 1020 3.10 -0.73 -27.60
C GLU A 1020 2.85 0.79 -27.69
N PHE A 1021 1.66 1.23 -28.13
CA PHE A 1021 1.30 2.65 -28.15
C PHE A 1021 1.32 3.29 -26.75
N VAL A 1022 0.81 2.59 -25.72
CA VAL A 1022 0.85 3.07 -24.34
C VAL A 1022 2.29 3.23 -23.85
N LEU A 1023 3.19 2.31 -24.21
CA LEU A 1023 4.61 2.40 -23.89
C LEU A 1023 5.25 3.63 -24.56
N VAL A 1024 4.97 3.86 -25.84
CA VAL A 1024 5.43 5.07 -26.56
C VAL A 1024 4.93 6.34 -25.89
N LYS A 1025 3.64 6.37 -25.53
CA LYS A 1025 3.00 7.50 -24.83
C LYS A 1025 3.74 7.82 -23.53
N ARG A 1026 4.06 6.81 -22.72
CA ARG A 1026 4.83 6.98 -21.46
C ARG A 1026 6.24 7.51 -21.71
N VAL A 1027 6.96 6.96 -22.70
CA VAL A 1027 8.32 7.39 -23.03
C VAL A 1027 8.32 8.85 -23.49
N LEU A 1028 7.39 9.24 -24.36
CA LEU A 1028 7.26 10.63 -24.84
C LEU A 1028 6.87 11.59 -23.72
N HIS A 1029 5.94 11.18 -22.84
CA HIS A 1029 5.55 12.00 -21.69
C HIS A 1029 6.70 12.18 -20.68
N ALA A 1030 7.53 11.16 -20.46
CA ALA A 1030 8.73 11.29 -19.64
C ALA A 1030 9.78 12.25 -20.23
N CYS A 1031 9.72 12.50 -21.54
CA CYS A 1031 10.56 13.49 -22.22
C CYS A 1031 9.99 14.92 -22.16
N CYS A 1032 8.75 15.12 -21.70
CA CYS A 1032 8.17 16.44 -21.48
C CYS A 1032 8.71 17.06 -20.19
N ILE A 1033 8.87 18.39 -20.17
CA ILE A 1033 9.19 19.11 -18.93
C ILE A 1033 7.93 19.21 -18.09
N PRO A 1034 7.98 18.98 -16.75
CA PRO A 1034 6.82 19.17 -15.90
C PRO A 1034 6.22 20.58 -16.06
N GLY A 1035 5.03 20.67 -16.64
CA GLY A 1035 4.32 21.93 -16.89
C GLY A 1035 4.53 22.57 -18.28
N ASP A 1036 5.23 21.89 -19.19
CA ASP A 1036 5.35 22.28 -20.61
C ASP A 1036 5.04 21.06 -21.48
N ASP A 1037 4.03 21.15 -22.34
CA ASP A 1037 3.61 20.06 -23.25
C ASP A 1037 4.60 19.88 -24.41
N ASP A 1038 5.66 20.69 -24.47
CA ASP A 1038 6.68 20.64 -25.51
C ASP A 1038 7.80 19.61 -25.21
N ILE A 1039 8.03 18.71 -26.17
CA ILE A 1039 9.16 17.79 -26.21
C ILE A 1039 10.33 18.47 -26.93
N PHE A 1040 11.51 18.49 -26.33
CA PHE A 1040 12.71 18.99 -27.01
C PHE A 1040 13.27 17.95 -27.98
N ILE A 1041 13.54 18.36 -29.22
CA ILE A 1041 14.23 17.51 -30.20
C ILE A 1041 15.74 17.65 -30.00
N TYR A 1042 16.31 16.92 -29.03
CA TYR A 1042 17.77 16.79 -28.93
C TYR A 1042 18.21 15.36 -29.27
N PRO A 1043 19.28 15.17 -30.07
CA PRO A 1043 19.90 13.86 -30.30
C PRO A 1043 20.27 13.13 -29.00
N GLU A 1044 20.62 13.89 -27.96
CA GLU A 1044 20.91 13.39 -26.61
C GLU A 1044 19.69 12.76 -25.92
N ILE A 1045 18.48 13.29 -26.13
CA ILE A 1045 17.23 12.69 -25.64
C ILE A 1045 16.98 11.36 -26.36
N MET A 1046 17.24 11.32 -27.67
CA MET A 1046 17.12 10.09 -28.46
C MET A 1046 18.17 9.04 -28.06
N LYS A 1047 19.37 9.46 -27.61
CA LYS A 1047 20.38 8.62 -26.94
C LYS A 1047 19.89 8.09 -25.59
N SER A 1048 19.23 8.93 -24.80
CA SER A 1048 18.64 8.52 -23.50
C SER A 1048 17.51 7.51 -23.70
N ILE A 1049 16.67 7.71 -24.73
CA ILE A 1049 15.64 6.77 -25.18
C ILE A 1049 16.29 5.44 -25.61
N LEU A 1050 17.33 5.47 -26.45
CA LEU A 1050 18.06 4.26 -26.88
C LEU A 1050 18.73 3.52 -25.71
N HIS A 1051 19.25 4.24 -24.71
CA HIS A 1051 19.87 3.67 -23.52
C HIS A 1051 18.83 3.01 -22.61
N GLU A 1052 17.67 3.63 -22.40
CA GLU A 1052 16.57 3.02 -21.65
C GLU A 1052 15.97 1.81 -22.37
N MET A 1053 15.97 1.81 -23.71
CA MET A 1053 15.40 0.74 -24.55
C MET A 1053 16.24 -0.54 -24.66
N LYS A 1054 17.48 -0.59 -24.13
CA LYS A 1054 18.39 -1.76 -24.22
C LYS A 1054 18.54 -2.35 -25.64
N MET A 1055 18.50 -1.51 -26.69
CA MET A 1055 18.77 -1.97 -28.06
C MET A 1055 20.22 -2.45 -28.20
N SER A 1056 20.44 -3.51 -28.98
CA SER A 1056 21.74 -4.17 -29.14
C SER A 1056 22.85 -3.19 -29.56
N LYS A 1057 24.06 -3.43 -29.05
CA LYS A 1057 25.31 -2.68 -29.31
C LYS A 1057 25.54 -2.32 -30.79
N THR A 1058 25.10 -3.17 -31.71
CA THR A 1058 25.16 -2.99 -33.17
C THR A 1058 24.45 -1.74 -33.71
N LEU A 1059 23.38 -1.26 -33.08
CA LEU A 1059 22.66 -0.05 -33.51
C LEU A 1059 23.33 1.23 -33.00
N PHE A 1060 23.99 1.16 -31.85
CA PHE A 1060 24.82 2.26 -31.33
C PHE A 1060 26.04 2.49 -32.23
N ASP A 1061 26.62 1.42 -32.77
CA ASP A 1061 27.69 1.48 -33.76
C ASP A 1061 27.20 2.06 -35.11
N LEU A 1062 25.94 1.83 -35.51
CA LEU A 1062 25.33 2.44 -36.70
C LEU A 1062 25.06 3.95 -36.56
N VAL A 1063 24.65 4.42 -35.36
CA VAL A 1063 24.51 5.85 -35.08
C VAL A 1063 25.88 6.55 -35.11
N LYS A 1064 26.93 5.87 -34.64
CA LYS A 1064 28.30 6.35 -34.74
C LYS A 1064 28.79 6.44 -36.20
N VAL A 1065 28.45 5.44 -37.03
CA VAL A 1065 28.70 5.45 -38.49
C VAL A 1065 27.92 6.56 -39.20
N TRP A 1066 26.73 6.93 -38.71
CA TRP A 1066 25.96 8.06 -39.23
C TRP A 1066 26.60 9.43 -38.90
N GLU A 1067 27.16 9.60 -37.71
CA GLU A 1067 27.95 10.79 -37.33
C GLU A 1067 29.26 10.88 -38.13
N GLU A 1068 29.95 9.76 -38.35
CA GLU A 1068 31.16 9.70 -39.16
C GLU A 1068 30.86 10.07 -40.63
N ASN A 1069 29.71 9.67 -41.18
CA ASN A 1069 29.32 10.00 -42.56
C ASN A 1069 28.84 11.45 -42.78
N GLN A 1070 28.43 12.19 -41.74
CA GLN A 1070 28.14 13.63 -41.89
C GLN A 1070 29.41 14.51 -41.86
N SER A 1071 30.54 13.97 -41.39
CA SER A 1071 31.83 14.68 -41.40
C SER A 1071 32.61 14.57 -42.71
N VAL A 1072 32.17 13.71 -43.65
CA VAL A 1072 32.83 13.52 -44.96
C VAL A 1072 32.23 14.47 -46.00
N ASN A 1073 32.49 15.75 -45.81
CA ASN A 1073 32.50 16.73 -46.90
C ASN A 1073 33.68 17.69 -46.70
N LYS A 1074 34.90 17.11 -46.68
CA LYS A 1074 36.17 17.76 -46.97
C LYS A 1074 37.24 16.69 -47.20
N SER A 1075 37.86 16.77 -48.37
CA SER A 1075 38.91 15.90 -48.89
C SER A 1075 40.21 15.98 -48.07
N ILE A 1076 40.96 14.88 -48.00
CA ILE A 1076 42.30 14.68 -48.58
C ILE A 1076 42.77 13.23 -48.32
N LYS A 1077 43.26 12.59 -49.39
CA LYS A 1077 43.92 11.27 -49.46
C LYS A 1077 45.34 11.32 -48.87
N VAL A 1078 45.80 10.27 -48.19
CA VAL A 1078 47.12 9.61 -48.44
C VAL A 1078 47.04 8.12 -47.99
N HIS A 1079 47.69 7.26 -48.79
CA HIS A 1079 47.73 5.80 -48.87
C HIS A 1079 48.29 4.98 -47.69
N ASP A 1080 47.75 3.75 -47.58
CA ASP A 1080 48.32 2.40 -47.34
C ASP A 1080 49.79 2.24 -46.89
N HIS A 1081 50.03 1.40 -45.85
CA HIS A 1081 50.62 0.05 -46.05
C HIS A 1081 50.67 -0.84 -44.77
N VAL A 1082 50.50 -2.15 -45.03
CA VAL A 1082 50.84 -3.36 -44.25
C VAL A 1082 49.81 -3.97 -43.29
N GLU A 1083 49.05 -4.86 -43.91
CA GLU A 1083 48.33 -6.02 -43.40
C GLU A 1083 49.29 -7.21 -43.14
N LYS A 1084 48.89 -8.13 -42.23
CA LYS A 1084 49.29 -9.57 -42.02
C LYS A 1084 50.31 -9.94 -40.94
N VAL A 1085 49.77 -10.29 -39.75
CA VAL A 1085 49.79 -11.62 -39.06
C VAL A 1085 48.55 -11.58 -38.15
N GLY A 1086 47.53 -12.45 -38.15
CA GLY A 1086 47.46 -13.90 -38.36
C GLY A 1086 46.86 -14.55 -37.10
N GLN A 1087 45.52 -14.49 -36.97
CA GLN A 1087 44.57 -15.38 -36.25
C GLN A 1087 45.02 -16.13 -34.97
N ASN A 1088 44.38 -15.83 -33.83
CA ASN A 1088 43.52 -16.76 -33.06
C ASN A 1088 42.98 -16.11 -31.77
N ASP A 1089 41.77 -16.54 -31.39
CA ASP A 1089 41.04 -16.26 -30.14
C ASP A 1089 40.40 -14.87 -29.94
N ALA A 1090 39.36 -14.65 -30.75
CA ALA A 1090 38.23 -13.82 -30.37
C ALA A 1090 37.26 -14.63 -29.49
N LYS A 1091 37.15 -14.28 -28.20
CA LYS A 1091 35.91 -14.36 -27.40
C LYS A 1091 36.09 -13.70 -26.03
N ASN A 1092 35.13 -12.83 -25.70
CA ASN A 1092 34.84 -12.25 -24.38
C ASN A 1092 35.81 -11.21 -23.79
N ARG A 1093 35.54 -9.93 -24.10
CA ARG A 1093 35.77 -8.81 -23.17
C ARG A 1093 34.60 -7.83 -23.24
N PRO A 1094 33.88 -7.53 -22.14
CA PRO A 1094 33.00 -6.37 -22.10
C PRO A 1094 33.78 -5.18 -21.51
N TYR A 1095 34.16 -4.22 -22.34
CA TYR A 1095 34.42 -2.85 -21.93
C TYR A 1095 33.33 -1.96 -22.53
N LEU A 1096 32.60 -1.24 -21.66
CA LEU A 1096 32.02 0.09 -21.91
C LEU A 1096 31.30 0.58 -20.64
N SER A 1097 32.08 1.05 -19.66
CA SER A 1097 31.61 1.95 -18.59
C SER A 1097 32.64 3.02 -18.20
N LYS A 1098 33.63 3.28 -19.07
CA LYS A 1098 34.65 4.35 -18.90
C LYS A 1098 34.50 5.45 -19.94
N PHE A 1099 33.30 6.01 -20.08
CA PHE A 1099 33.12 7.30 -20.74
C PHE A 1099 32.46 8.25 -19.73
N TYR A 1100 33.13 9.37 -19.45
CA TYR A 1100 32.89 10.39 -18.41
C TYR A 1100 33.67 10.32 -17.09
N HIS A 1101 34.83 9.66 -17.07
CA HIS A 1101 35.96 10.21 -16.31
C HIS A 1101 37.18 10.26 -17.21
N ILE A 1102 37.64 11.48 -17.52
CA ILE A 1102 38.96 11.72 -18.09
C ILE A 1102 39.95 11.11 -17.09
N ASN A 1103 40.48 9.93 -17.42
CA ASN A 1103 41.47 9.26 -16.60
C ASN A 1103 42.82 9.92 -16.88
N LEU A 1104 43.00 11.07 -16.25
CA LEU A 1104 44.17 11.92 -16.28
C LEU A 1104 45.46 11.17 -15.91
N ILE A 1105 45.32 10.10 -15.12
CA ILE A 1105 46.42 9.23 -14.66
C ILE A 1105 46.97 8.39 -15.82
N SER A 1106 46.13 7.78 -16.65
CA SER A 1106 46.62 7.00 -17.81
C SER A 1106 47.23 7.87 -18.92
N LEU A 1107 46.81 9.13 -19.00
CA LEU A 1107 47.42 10.11 -19.91
C LEU A 1107 48.77 10.60 -19.37
N PHE A 1108 48.88 10.75 -18.04
CA PHE A 1108 50.16 11.04 -17.36
C PHE A 1108 51.15 9.89 -17.51
N GLU A 1109 50.72 8.64 -17.29
CA GLU A 1109 51.56 7.44 -17.44
C GLU A 1109 52.03 7.24 -18.89
N ALA A 1110 51.20 7.57 -19.89
CA ALA A 1110 51.57 7.50 -21.29
C ALA A 1110 52.55 8.61 -21.73
N VAL A 1111 52.48 9.80 -21.12
CA VAL A 1111 53.38 10.94 -21.39
C VAL A 1111 54.68 10.84 -20.60
N GLU A 1112 54.64 10.27 -19.39
CA GLU A 1112 55.83 9.94 -18.61
C GLU A 1112 56.63 8.80 -19.27
N ALA A 1113 55.95 7.87 -19.93
CA ALA A 1113 56.57 6.83 -20.75
C ALA A 1113 57.16 7.34 -22.09
N SER A 1114 56.65 8.45 -22.66
CA SER A 1114 57.10 8.93 -23.98
C SER A 1114 58.38 9.78 -23.95
N LYS A 1115 58.85 10.23 -22.77
CA LYS A 1115 60.04 11.08 -22.56
C LYS A 1115 60.10 12.35 -23.45
N ASP A 1116 59.01 12.75 -24.07
CA ASP A 1116 58.98 13.91 -24.97
C ASP A 1116 58.59 15.19 -24.21
N LYS A 1117 59.55 16.13 -24.10
CA LYS A 1117 59.37 17.39 -23.38
C LYS A 1117 58.32 18.30 -24.04
N ASN A 1118 58.05 18.15 -25.33
CA ASN A 1118 57.10 19.01 -26.05
C ASN A 1118 55.64 18.65 -25.75
N ALA A 1119 55.36 17.37 -25.46
CA ALA A 1119 54.02 16.89 -25.10
C ALA A 1119 53.51 17.48 -23.76
N LEU A 1120 54.44 17.79 -22.84
CA LEU A 1120 54.13 18.42 -21.54
C LEU A 1120 53.72 19.89 -21.68
N THR A 1121 54.34 20.63 -22.61
CA THR A 1121 53.98 22.03 -22.91
C THR A 1121 52.62 22.14 -23.61
N ASP A 1122 52.31 21.22 -24.52
CA ASP A 1122 51.01 21.20 -25.20
C ASP A 1122 49.89 20.85 -24.23
N MET A 1123 50.13 19.93 -23.29
CA MET A 1123 49.15 19.57 -22.27
C MET A 1123 48.86 20.75 -21.31
N ALA A 1124 49.88 21.55 -20.96
CA ALA A 1124 49.69 22.77 -20.16
C ALA A 1124 48.84 23.84 -20.87
N SER A 1125 48.88 23.90 -22.21
CA SER A 1125 48.03 24.79 -23.00
C SER A 1125 46.56 24.34 -23.00
N ILE A 1126 46.32 23.03 -23.09
CA ILE A 1126 44.98 22.41 -23.04
C ILE A 1126 44.33 22.64 -21.67
N PHE A 1127 45.08 22.49 -20.58
CA PHE A 1127 44.60 22.79 -19.24
C PHE A 1127 44.22 24.26 -19.04
N ARG A 1128 44.93 25.17 -19.72
CA ARG A 1128 44.64 26.60 -19.68
C ARG A 1128 43.32 26.91 -20.39
N GLY A 1129 43.06 26.29 -21.55
CA GLY A 1129 41.80 26.42 -22.29
C GLY A 1129 40.59 25.83 -21.55
N VAL A 1130 40.72 24.66 -20.93
CA VAL A 1130 39.62 24.05 -20.14
C VAL A 1130 39.25 24.92 -18.94
N LYS A 1131 40.25 25.51 -18.27
CA LYS A 1131 40.01 26.43 -17.15
C LYS A 1131 39.28 27.70 -17.60
N GLU A 1132 39.66 28.25 -18.74
CA GLU A 1132 39.04 29.46 -19.29
C GLU A 1132 37.57 29.22 -19.69
N ILE A 1133 37.25 28.04 -20.24
CA ILE A 1133 35.88 27.63 -20.55
C ILE A 1133 35.03 27.51 -19.27
N VAL A 1134 35.58 26.90 -18.22
CA VAL A 1134 34.89 26.75 -16.92
C VAL A 1134 34.66 28.11 -16.25
N ASP A 1135 35.64 29.01 -16.31
CA ASP A 1135 35.52 30.35 -15.73
C ASP A 1135 34.53 31.24 -16.49
N ASN A 1136 34.40 31.06 -17.81
CA ASN A 1136 33.39 31.75 -18.63
C ASN A 1136 31.99 31.21 -18.36
N ALA A 1137 31.81 29.88 -18.28
CA ALA A 1137 30.53 29.28 -17.89
C ALA A 1137 30.09 29.72 -16.49
N LYS A 1138 31.03 29.89 -15.56
CA LYS A 1138 30.78 30.41 -14.21
C LYS A 1138 30.30 31.86 -14.21
N LYS A 1139 30.87 32.73 -15.05
CA LYS A 1139 30.44 34.13 -15.20
C LYS A 1139 29.04 34.24 -15.81
N ASP A 1140 28.70 33.38 -16.76
CA ASP A 1140 27.39 33.38 -17.41
C ASP A 1140 26.26 32.86 -16.49
N ILE A 1141 26.56 31.85 -15.66
CA ILE A 1141 25.61 31.38 -14.63
C ILE A 1141 25.35 32.47 -13.58
N ILE A 1142 26.38 33.22 -13.18
CA ILE A 1142 26.26 34.32 -12.20
C ILE A 1142 25.49 35.52 -12.80
N ARG A 1143 25.64 35.82 -14.09
CA ARG A 1143 24.91 36.91 -14.76
C ARG A 1143 23.41 36.64 -14.92
N ASN A 1144 22.99 35.38 -14.96
CA ASN A 1144 21.61 35.00 -15.25
C ASN A 1144 20.73 34.76 -14.01
N LEU A 1145 21.25 34.93 -12.79
CA LEU A 1145 20.51 34.76 -11.54
C LEU A 1145 20.10 36.13 -10.95
N LYS A 1146 18.79 36.41 -10.91
CA LYS A 1146 18.22 37.62 -10.27
C LYS A 1146 18.40 37.60 -8.73
N PRO A 1147 18.48 38.76 -8.05
CA PRO A 1147 19.00 38.87 -6.68
C PRO A 1147 18.04 38.51 -5.52
N ASP A 1148 16.83 37.99 -5.76
CA ASP A 1148 15.81 37.92 -4.69
C ASP A 1148 15.67 36.58 -3.95
N ASN A 1149 16.54 35.58 -4.18
CA ASN A 1149 16.50 34.30 -3.44
C ASN A 1149 17.78 34.06 -2.63
N SER A 1150 17.85 34.64 -1.43
CA SER A 1150 18.98 34.51 -0.49
C SER A 1150 19.26 33.06 -0.04
N ASP A 1151 18.27 32.15 -0.13
CA ASP A 1151 18.43 30.74 0.23
C ASP A 1151 19.11 29.89 -0.86
N SER A 1152 18.99 30.28 -2.13
CA SER A 1152 19.68 29.63 -3.24
C SER A 1152 21.18 29.95 -3.23
N LEU A 1153 21.54 31.18 -2.88
CA LEU A 1153 22.92 31.60 -2.65
C LEU A 1153 23.55 30.86 -1.48
N LYS A 1154 22.84 30.68 -0.36
CA LYS A 1154 23.34 29.91 0.81
C LYS A 1154 23.54 28.42 0.50
N ARG A 1155 22.67 27.81 -0.33
CA ARG A 1155 22.86 26.42 -0.77
C ARG A 1155 24.05 26.23 -1.70
N ILE A 1156 24.27 27.16 -2.62
CA ILE A 1156 25.45 27.12 -3.50
C ILE A 1156 26.74 27.34 -2.69
N ASP A 1157 26.71 28.23 -1.70
CA ASP A 1157 27.85 28.50 -0.82
C ASP A 1157 28.18 27.30 0.10
N SER A 1158 27.17 26.51 0.48
CA SER A 1158 27.34 25.23 1.19
C SER A 1158 27.99 24.15 0.29
N ILE A 1159 27.52 24.01 -0.95
CA ILE A 1159 28.06 23.05 -1.93
C ILE A 1159 29.50 23.43 -2.33
N MET A 1160 29.81 24.73 -2.38
CA MET A 1160 31.15 25.26 -2.66
C MET A 1160 32.13 25.05 -1.49
N ARG A 1161 31.65 24.96 -0.23
CA ARG A 1161 32.49 24.62 0.92
C ARG A 1161 32.81 23.12 0.98
N GLU A 1162 31.88 22.25 0.58
CA GLU A 1162 32.10 20.81 0.46
C GLU A 1162 33.05 20.42 -0.69
N THR A 1163 33.13 21.22 -1.75
CA THR A 1163 34.09 20.99 -2.85
C THR A 1163 35.50 21.52 -2.53
N ARG A 1164 35.64 22.46 -1.58
CA ARG A 1164 36.96 22.95 -1.10
C ARG A 1164 37.68 21.99 -0.15
N THR A 1165 37.00 21.04 0.48
CA THR A 1165 37.62 20.06 1.39
C THR A 1165 38.25 18.87 0.65
N VAL A 1166 37.95 18.67 -0.64
CA VAL A 1166 38.47 17.54 -1.45
C VAL A 1166 39.78 17.88 -2.18
N SER A 1167 40.29 19.11 -2.11
CA SER A 1167 41.48 19.56 -2.85
C SER A 1167 42.67 20.05 -1.99
N LYS A 1168 42.92 19.44 -0.83
CA LYS A 1168 44.22 19.55 -0.16
C LYS A 1168 45.09 18.31 -0.46
N PRO A 1169 46.24 18.43 -1.14
CA PRO A 1169 47.19 17.33 -1.22
C PRO A 1169 47.88 17.17 0.14
N MET A 1170 47.79 15.96 0.71
CA MET A 1170 48.62 15.53 1.84
C MET A 1170 50.08 15.43 1.37
N ASN A 1171 50.95 16.26 1.95
CA ASN A 1171 52.40 16.03 1.94
C ASN A 1171 52.71 14.83 2.84
N PHE A 1172 53.09 13.69 2.26
CA PHE A 1172 53.88 12.67 2.96
C PHE A 1172 55.28 12.63 2.36
N GLY A 1173 56.25 12.94 3.21
CA GLY A 1173 57.66 12.97 2.88
C GLY A 1173 58.27 11.57 2.75
N ARG A 1174 59.34 11.54 1.95
CA ARG A 1174 60.43 10.56 1.90
C ARG A 1174 60.59 9.69 3.16
N ARG A 1175 60.52 8.37 2.98
CA ARG A 1175 61.62 7.42 3.28
C ARG A 1175 61.20 5.99 2.89
N THR A 1176 62.11 5.36 2.11
CA THR A 1176 62.21 3.97 1.64
C THR A 1176 61.06 3.41 0.83
#